data_AF-A0A955CSC9-F1
#
_entry.id   AF-A0A955CSC9-F1
#
_cell.length_a   1.000
_cell.length_b   1.000
_cell.length_c   1.000
_cell.angle_alpha   90.00
_cell.angle_beta   90.00
_cell.angle_gamma   90.00
#
_symmetry.space_group_name_H-M   'P 1'
#
loop_
_entity.id
_entity.type
_entity.pdbx_description
1 polymer ?
#
loop_
_entity_poly.entity_id
_entity_poly.type
_entity_poly.pdbx_seq_one_letter_code
_entity_poly.pdbx_strand_id
1 'polypeptide(L)'
;MPSTPCLTRFFVSLLALSSMAVSPAGGQTINETVKLLPNDGISLDVFGFSVAINGTTAVVGAFHDDDNGDDSGSAYLFETTVGQQIAKLLPSDGETGDQFGYSVAISGTTAVVGAPNDDDNGTSSGSAYLFDTTTGQQLFFKLLPNDGAESDQFGYSVAISGTTAVVGAYSDDDNGGLSGSVYLFDTVTGQQIAKLLPSDGAAGDFFGISVAISGTTAVVGASGDDDNGNLSGSAYLFDTVTGQQIAKLLPSDGAANDQFGFSVSISGTTAVVGADRDGDNGLFSGSAYLFDTVTGQQIAKLLPSDGAALDQFGLSVSISGTTVVVGASGDDDNGSFSGSAYLFSLNTDTDGDGLTDDWEINGIPYTDGNGVLQRLQLPDANPLHKDLYIEIDSMVGRGFDKVAQVNVVVAFAQAPNALVNNPDGLDGIALHLVVDEENLPLIPFPDNWVQFDMVKANHFGTTAEQGNAPLLEAKAKAYRYCVFGQSHGATDSSGLAELPGNDFMVTLGLWNTPGGTIDQQAGTFMHELGHTLNLGHGGVSNAGVVSNLNNKPNYYSVMNYIWQYPHANYARFWRLDYSHVALATLNEAALVEGNGIDGSDPDFAAAMTPFGNGAEPPVLRWAKTDGSPVDWNGNGMTDPNPVGVDLNYHESCVFPCPTVGDVLVGGNDWSNLWYRLSGHGNFADGVHTDTTLDTEMTVEIFDRIAQTPPPPCGDADLNGDGSLNFFDVSAFLTAYLAQDPAADFTGDGLFNFFDVSAFLVAYQTGCP
;
A
#
# COMPACT_ATOMS: atom_id res chain seq x y z
N MET A 1 33.45 40.49 -33.84
CA MET A 1 33.29 39.58 -32.69
C MET A 1 31.83 39.15 -32.71
N PRO A 2 31.51 37.87 -32.94
CA PRO A 2 30.13 37.46 -33.05
C PRO A 2 29.50 37.38 -31.65
N SER A 3 28.32 37.96 -31.54
CA SER A 3 27.41 37.92 -30.40
C SER A 3 26.92 36.49 -30.15
N THR A 4 27.11 36.01 -28.93
CA THR A 4 26.46 34.82 -28.36
C THR A 4 24.93 35.01 -28.39
N PRO A 5 24.14 34.03 -28.86
CA PRO A 5 22.69 34.08 -28.74
C PRO A 5 22.29 33.81 -27.30
N CYS A 6 21.32 34.58 -26.80
CA CYS A 6 20.61 34.30 -25.57
C CYS A 6 19.79 33.02 -25.79
N LEU A 7 20.03 31.96 -25.01
CA LEU A 7 19.14 30.80 -24.99
C LEU A 7 17.85 31.22 -24.28
N THR A 8 16.76 31.39 -25.03
CA THR A 8 15.40 31.38 -24.48
C THR A 8 15.13 29.96 -23.98
N ARG A 9 15.03 29.77 -22.66
CA ARG A 9 14.84 28.46 -22.02
C ARG A 9 13.35 28.09 -22.07
N PHE A 10 13.06 26.85 -22.46
CA PHE A 10 11.69 26.33 -22.58
C PHE A 10 11.10 26.05 -21.20
N PHE A 11 10.02 26.74 -20.83
CA PHE A 11 9.13 26.31 -19.76
C PHE A 11 8.16 25.29 -20.37
N VAL A 12 8.16 24.05 -19.88
CA VAL A 12 7.13 23.06 -20.19
C VAL A 12 6.62 22.54 -18.86
N SER A 13 5.46 23.03 -18.40
CA SER A 13 4.72 22.40 -17.30
C SER A 13 4.25 21.03 -17.78
N LEU A 14 4.76 19.98 -17.14
CA LEU A 14 4.46 18.59 -17.45
C LEU A 14 3.10 18.20 -16.84
N LEU A 15 2.33 17.39 -17.57
CA LEU A 15 0.90 17.10 -17.38
C LEU A 15 0.41 16.90 -15.93
N ALA A 16 -0.85 17.27 -15.68
CA ALA A 16 -1.67 16.59 -14.68
C ALA A 16 -2.25 15.32 -15.34
N LEU A 17 -1.76 14.14 -14.93
CA LEU A 17 -2.36 12.87 -15.33
C LEU A 17 -3.66 12.65 -14.57
N SER A 18 -4.76 12.43 -15.29
CA SER A 18 -5.96 11.83 -14.72
C SER A 18 -5.65 10.38 -14.32
N SER A 19 -6.01 9.99 -13.10
CA SER A 19 -5.78 8.69 -12.49
C SER A 19 -6.03 7.51 -13.45
N MET A 20 -4.96 6.86 -13.89
CA MET A 20 -5.00 5.49 -14.40
C MET A 20 -4.06 4.66 -13.55
N ALA A 21 -4.61 3.65 -12.87
CA ALA A 21 -3.82 2.66 -12.15
C ALA A 21 -2.89 1.93 -13.13
N VAL A 22 -1.59 1.88 -12.83
CA VAL A 22 -0.60 1.20 -13.65
C VAL A 22 -0.04 -0.02 -12.91
N SER A 23 -0.16 -1.17 -13.55
CA SER A 23 0.58 -2.40 -13.27
C SER A 23 1.95 -2.38 -13.97
N PRO A 24 2.99 -3.06 -13.43
CA PRO A 24 4.32 -2.96 -14.01
C PRO A 24 4.53 -3.91 -15.21
N ALA A 25 5.47 -3.50 -16.06
CA ALA A 25 6.18 -4.28 -17.09
C ALA A 25 5.41 -4.69 -18.37
N GLY A 26 5.22 -3.71 -19.25
CA GLY A 26 5.03 -3.89 -20.69
C GLY A 26 4.87 -2.52 -21.32
N GLY A 27 5.78 -2.13 -22.22
CA GLY A 27 5.81 -0.77 -22.79
C GLY A 27 4.43 -0.30 -23.23
N GLN A 28 3.83 0.61 -22.47
CA GLN A 28 2.52 1.15 -22.79
C GLN A 28 2.70 2.13 -23.96
N THR A 29 2.21 1.76 -25.14
CA THR A 29 2.04 2.73 -26.21
C THR A 29 0.86 3.64 -25.84
N ILE A 30 1.14 4.75 -25.17
CA ILE A 30 0.17 5.84 -25.00
C ILE A 30 0.00 6.48 -26.38
N ASN A 31 -1.18 6.30 -26.98
CA ASN A 31 -1.48 6.88 -28.28
C ASN A 31 -2.10 8.27 -28.09
N GLU A 32 -1.68 9.24 -28.91
CA GLU A 32 -2.35 10.52 -29.05
C GLU A 32 -3.83 10.28 -29.39
N THR A 33 -4.74 10.73 -28.52
CA THR A 33 -6.19 10.68 -28.79
C THR A 33 -6.62 11.89 -29.59
N VAL A 34 -6.13 13.09 -29.24
CA VAL A 34 -6.41 14.34 -29.94
C VAL A 34 -5.22 15.31 -29.84
N LYS A 35 -4.91 16.02 -30.93
CA LYS A 35 -4.03 17.19 -30.94
C LYS A 35 -4.82 18.48 -30.77
N LEU A 36 -4.45 19.31 -29.80
CA LEU A 36 -5.01 20.65 -29.64
C LEU A 36 -4.30 21.62 -30.59
N LEU A 37 -5.08 22.35 -31.38
CA LEU A 37 -4.58 23.36 -32.32
C LEU A 37 -5.42 24.64 -32.15
N PRO A 38 -4.79 25.81 -31.96
CA PRO A 38 -5.52 27.07 -32.02
C PRO A 38 -6.04 27.30 -33.43
N ASN A 39 -7.26 27.84 -33.55
CA ASN A 39 -7.91 28.09 -34.84
C ASN A 39 -7.18 29.12 -35.71
N ASP A 40 -6.35 29.95 -35.09
CA ASP A 40 -5.64 31.08 -35.68
C ASP A 40 -4.12 31.02 -35.49
N GLY A 41 -3.58 29.89 -35.02
CA GLY A 41 -2.14 29.79 -34.72
C GLY A 41 -1.26 30.12 -35.93
N ILE A 42 -0.37 31.08 -35.74
CA ILE A 42 0.65 31.44 -36.71
C ILE A 42 2.05 31.06 -36.18
N SER A 43 3.07 31.33 -36.98
CA SER A 43 4.45 31.01 -36.59
C SER A 43 4.93 31.98 -35.51
N LEU A 44 5.56 31.44 -34.46
CA LEU A 44 6.23 32.15 -33.37
C LEU A 44 5.37 32.60 -32.19
N ASP A 45 4.05 32.36 -32.18
CA ASP A 45 3.17 32.68 -31.05
C ASP A 45 3.49 31.90 -29.76
N VAL A 46 4.36 30.88 -29.87
CA VAL A 46 4.76 29.97 -28.79
C VAL A 46 3.56 29.31 -28.08
N PHE A 47 2.53 28.95 -28.86
CA PHE A 47 1.40 28.17 -28.36
C PHE A 47 1.88 26.88 -27.69
N GLY A 48 1.42 26.65 -26.46
CA GLY A 48 1.84 25.49 -25.65
C GLY A 48 2.96 25.79 -24.67
N PHE A 49 3.41 27.05 -24.56
CA PHE A 49 4.43 27.45 -23.58
C PHE A 49 3.98 27.19 -22.14
N SER A 50 2.73 27.51 -21.84
CA SER A 50 2.11 27.25 -20.54
C SER A 50 0.81 26.47 -20.74
N VAL A 51 0.57 25.47 -19.90
CA VAL A 51 -0.59 24.58 -20.01
C VAL A 51 -1.11 24.24 -18.62
N ALA A 52 -2.44 24.27 -18.44
CA ALA A 52 -3.11 23.78 -17.24
C ALA A 52 -4.42 23.07 -17.61
N ILE A 53 -4.83 22.07 -16.84
CA ILE A 53 -6.03 21.26 -17.10
C ILE A 53 -6.84 21.04 -15.82
N ASN A 54 -8.17 21.14 -15.93
CA ASN A 54 -9.10 20.74 -14.88
C ASN A 54 -10.25 19.94 -15.51
N GLY A 55 -10.39 18.67 -15.10
CA GLY A 55 -11.34 17.75 -15.73
C GLY A 55 -11.08 17.64 -17.24
N THR A 56 -12.07 17.99 -18.05
CA THR A 56 -11.98 17.94 -19.52
C THR A 56 -11.64 19.28 -20.17
N THR A 57 -11.31 20.32 -19.38
CA THR A 57 -10.98 21.65 -19.90
C THR A 57 -9.51 21.96 -19.71
N ALA A 58 -8.83 22.38 -20.78
CA ALA A 58 -7.45 22.85 -20.74
C ALA A 58 -7.35 24.34 -21.10
N VAL A 59 -6.42 25.06 -20.44
CA VAL A 59 -5.97 26.41 -20.79
C VAL A 59 -4.56 26.28 -21.37
N VAL A 60 -4.30 26.90 -22.51
CA VAL A 60 -2.99 26.88 -23.18
C VAL A 60 -2.56 28.30 -23.54
N GLY A 61 -1.38 28.72 -23.08
CA GLY A 61 -0.80 30.04 -23.35
C GLY A 61 -0.03 30.11 -24.66
N ALA A 62 -0.01 31.30 -25.25
CA ALA A 62 0.71 31.69 -26.46
C ALA A 62 1.17 33.15 -26.30
N PHE A 63 2.22 33.36 -25.50
CA PHE A 63 2.58 34.69 -25.00
C PHE A 63 3.24 35.61 -26.03
N HIS A 64 3.52 35.13 -27.24
CA HIS A 64 4.00 35.93 -28.38
C HIS A 64 2.93 36.07 -29.48
N ASP A 65 1.67 35.76 -29.18
CA ASP A 65 0.59 36.02 -30.13
C ASP A 65 0.40 37.54 -30.33
N ASP A 66 0.13 37.97 -31.56
CA ASP A 66 0.22 39.39 -31.95
C ASP A 66 -1.15 40.09 -32.12
N ASP A 67 -2.23 39.51 -31.62
CA ASP A 67 -3.62 39.95 -31.92
C ASP A 67 -3.91 41.39 -31.46
N ASN A 68 -3.37 41.81 -30.32
CA ASN A 68 -3.53 43.16 -29.76
C ASN A 68 -2.24 44.00 -29.87
N GLY A 69 -1.28 43.59 -30.70
CA GLY A 69 0.03 44.21 -30.85
C GLY A 69 1.17 43.20 -30.77
N ASP A 70 2.36 43.59 -31.22
CA ASP A 70 3.54 42.70 -31.23
C ASP A 70 3.79 42.13 -29.81
N ASP A 71 3.89 40.81 -29.69
CA ASP A 71 4.07 40.06 -28.43
C ASP A 71 3.04 40.43 -27.31
N SER A 72 1.83 40.83 -27.69
CA SER A 72 0.74 41.14 -26.73
C SER A 72 0.25 39.90 -25.97
N GLY A 73 0.27 38.75 -26.64
CA GLY A 73 0.00 37.43 -26.09
C GLY A 73 -1.47 37.04 -26.04
N SER A 74 -1.71 35.73 -26.03
CA SER A 74 -3.03 35.11 -25.97
C SER A 74 -3.02 33.85 -25.10
N ALA A 75 -4.22 33.42 -24.68
CA ALA A 75 -4.43 32.08 -24.14
C ALA A 75 -5.67 31.43 -24.76
N TYR A 76 -5.80 30.11 -24.65
CA TYR A 76 -6.82 29.36 -25.36
C TYR A 76 -7.45 28.31 -24.46
N LEU A 77 -8.78 28.20 -24.51
CA LEU A 77 -9.54 27.15 -23.84
C LEU A 77 -9.85 26.01 -24.80
N PHE A 78 -9.67 24.77 -24.35
CA PHE A 78 -9.97 23.56 -25.10
C PHE A 78 -10.78 22.57 -24.30
N GLU A 79 -11.72 21.90 -24.98
CA GLU A 79 -12.35 20.67 -24.52
C GLU A 79 -11.49 19.49 -24.96
N THR A 80 -10.84 18.82 -24.01
CA THR A 80 -9.75 17.86 -24.27
C THR A 80 -10.25 16.52 -24.81
N THR A 81 -11.53 16.16 -24.60
CA THR A 81 -12.08 14.89 -25.10
C THR A 81 -12.19 14.84 -26.62
N VAL A 82 -12.41 16.00 -27.26
CA VAL A 82 -12.57 16.13 -28.72
C VAL A 82 -11.58 17.12 -29.36
N GLY A 83 -10.76 17.78 -28.54
CA GLY A 83 -9.79 18.81 -28.94
C GLY A 83 -10.38 20.06 -29.56
N GLN A 84 -11.62 20.38 -29.22
CA GLN A 84 -12.31 21.56 -29.71
C GLN A 84 -11.84 22.79 -28.93
N GLN A 85 -11.42 23.85 -29.64
CA GLN A 85 -11.23 25.16 -29.02
C GLN A 85 -12.60 25.73 -28.57
N ILE A 86 -12.72 26.01 -27.27
CA ILE A 86 -13.90 26.64 -26.64
C ILE A 86 -13.84 28.15 -26.88
N ALA A 87 -12.70 28.78 -26.59
CA ALA A 87 -12.50 30.22 -26.71
C ALA A 87 -11.01 30.57 -26.90
N LYS A 88 -10.75 31.75 -27.49
CA LYS A 88 -9.49 32.47 -27.36
C LYS A 88 -9.69 33.52 -26.26
N LEU A 89 -8.77 33.60 -25.33
CA LEU A 89 -8.75 34.51 -24.19
C LEU A 89 -7.81 35.65 -24.55
N LEU A 90 -8.34 36.88 -24.47
CA LEU A 90 -7.61 38.11 -24.66
C LEU A 90 -7.88 39.01 -23.45
N PRO A 91 -6.85 39.69 -22.91
CA PRO A 91 -7.05 40.68 -21.86
C PRO A 91 -7.81 41.89 -22.42
N SER A 92 -8.62 42.53 -21.58
CA SER A 92 -9.48 43.67 -21.94
C SER A 92 -8.72 44.93 -22.37
N ASP A 93 -7.45 44.99 -22.00
CA ASP A 93 -6.52 46.11 -22.11
C ASP A 93 -5.14 45.64 -22.59
N GLY A 94 -5.05 44.49 -23.26
CA GLY A 94 -3.77 44.01 -23.78
C GLY A 94 -3.16 44.95 -24.81
N GLU A 95 -1.89 45.24 -24.63
CA GLU A 95 -1.08 46.10 -25.47
C GLU A 95 0.20 45.37 -25.93
N THR A 96 1.01 46.06 -26.72
CA THR A 96 2.25 45.52 -27.29
C THR A 96 3.26 45.16 -26.20
N GLY A 97 3.68 43.89 -26.17
CA GLY A 97 4.75 43.40 -25.29
C GLY A 97 4.32 42.95 -23.90
N ASP A 98 3.03 42.94 -23.58
CA ASP A 98 2.50 42.53 -22.26
C ASP A 98 2.73 41.04 -21.96
N GLN A 99 2.89 40.22 -23.01
CA GLN A 99 3.12 38.78 -22.94
C GLN A 99 2.02 38.02 -22.18
N PHE A 100 0.76 38.37 -22.41
CA PHE A 100 -0.37 37.65 -21.85
C PHE A 100 -0.36 36.17 -22.25
N GLY A 101 -0.60 35.26 -21.30
CA GLY A 101 -0.49 33.81 -21.55
C GLY A 101 0.90 33.24 -21.22
N TYR A 102 1.80 34.05 -20.65
CA TYR A 102 3.09 33.58 -20.16
C TYR A 102 2.93 32.46 -19.13
N SER A 103 1.97 32.61 -18.22
CA SER A 103 1.61 31.61 -17.21
C SER A 103 0.09 31.41 -17.18
N VAL A 104 -0.36 30.16 -16.95
CA VAL A 104 -1.79 29.81 -16.90
C VAL A 104 -2.07 28.82 -15.78
N ALA A 105 -3.23 28.94 -15.13
CA ALA A 105 -3.73 27.98 -14.15
C ALA A 105 -5.27 27.88 -14.23
N ILE A 106 -5.85 26.73 -13.84
CA ILE A 106 -7.30 26.48 -13.89
C ILE A 106 -7.79 25.69 -12.69
N SER A 107 -8.90 26.11 -12.09
CA SER A 107 -9.62 25.38 -11.03
C SER A 107 -11.11 25.57 -11.22
N GLY A 108 -11.83 24.47 -11.48
CA GLY A 108 -13.27 24.50 -11.72
C GLY A 108 -13.64 25.42 -12.89
N THR A 109 -14.43 26.44 -12.60
CA THR A 109 -14.97 27.37 -13.60
C THR A 109 -14.08 28.60 -13.86
N THR A 110 -12.89 28.67 -13.24
CA THR A 110 -12.03 29.86 -13.29
C THR A 110 -10.63 29.51 -13.79
N ALA A 111 -10.15 30.30 -14.75
CA ALA A 111 -8.77 30.31 -15.19
C ALA A 111 -8.08 31.62 -14.76
N VAL A 112 -6.79 31.52 -14.43
CA VAL A 112 -5.89 32.66 -14.18
C VAL A 112 -4.86 32.69 -15.28
N VAL A 113 -4.61 33.87 -15.86
CA VAL A 113 -3.61 34.06 -16.92
C VAL A 113 -2.71 35.25 -16.59
N GLY A 114 -1.40 35.03 -16.56
CA GLY A 114 -0.40 36.07 -16.28
C GLY A 114 0.08 36.80 -17.52
N ALA A 115 0.42 38.09 -17.33
CA ALA A 115 1.01 39.00 -18.30
C ALA A 115 2.13 39.79 -17.59
N PRO A 116 3.33 39.19 -17.41
CA PRO A 116 4.38 39.74 -16.54
C PRO A 116 4.98 41.07 -17.02
N ASN A 117 4.74 41.47 -18.27
CA ASN A 117 5.31 42.69 -18.83
C ASN A 117 4.30 43.83 -19.01
N ASP A 118 3.03 43.60 -18.65
CA ASP A 118 1.99 44.62 -18.59
C ASP A 118 2.45 45.83 -17.75
N ASP A 119 2.21 47.04 -18.23
CA ASP A 119 2.83 48.26 -17.73
C ASP A 119 1.91 49.24 -16.98
N ASP A 120 0.73 48.78 -16.57
CA ASP A 120 -0.32 49.59 -15.93
C ASP A 120 0.13 50.30 -14.64
N ASN A 121 0.97 49.64 -13.83
CA ASN A 121 1.51 50.16 -12.57
C ASN A 121 3.00 50.56 -12.68
N GLY A 122 3.54 50.64 -13.90
CA GLY A 122 4.95 50.91 -14.18
C GLY A 122 5.48 49.96 -15.23
N THR A 123 6.57 50.31 -15.92
CA THR A 123 7.13 49.46 -16.99
C THR A 123 7.40 48.05 -16.47
N SER A 124 6.76 47.05 -17.09
CA SER A 124 6.85 45.64 -16.69
C SER A 124 6.51 45.39 -15.22
N SER A 125 5.53 46.13 -14.67
CA SER A 125 4.97 45.85 -13.35
C SER A 125 4.23 44.52 -13.30
N GLY A 126 3.64 44.13 -14.44
CA GLY A 126 2.94 42.88 -14.63
C GLY A 126 1.51 42.88 -14.10
N SER A 127 0.72 41.96 -14.66
CA SER A 127 -0.71 41.79 -14.36
C SER A 127 -1.14 40.33 -14.42
N ALA A 128 -2.27 40.00 -13.79
CA ALA A 128 -2.93 38.71 -13.97
C ALA A 128 -4.45 38.88 -14.15
N TYR A 129 -5.05 38.00 -14.93
CA TYR A 129 -6.43 38.11 -15.39
C TYR A 129 -7.22 36.86 -15.07
N LEU A 130 -8.49 37.04 -14.74
CA LEU A 130 -9.41 35.95 -14.45
C LEU A 130 -10.38 35.73 -15.61
N PHE A 131 -10.60 34.48 -15.99
CA PHE A 131 -11.53 34.10 -17.06
C PHE A 131 -12.50 33.01 -16.59
N ASP A 132 -13.73 33.09 -17.09
CA ASP A 132 -14.72 32.04 -16.96
C ASP A 132 -14.44 30.94 -17.98
N THR A 133 -14.20 29.71 -17.51
CA THR A 133 -13.78 28.60 -18.38
C THR A 133 -14.91 28.01 -19.21
N THR A 134 -16.16 28.36 -18.91
CA THR A 134 -17.34 27.88 -19.65
C THR A 134 -17.65 28.78 -20.84
N THR A 135 -17.43 30.09 -20.70
CA THR A 135 -17.80 31.11 -21.69
C THR A 135 -16.60 31.75 -22.37
N GLY A 136 -15.40 31.60 -21.81
CA GLY A 136 -14.17 32.27 -22.26
C GLY A 136 -14.18 33.78 -22.05
N GLN A 137 -15.15 34.32 -21.30
CA GLN A 137 -15.21 35.75 -21.01
C GLN A 137 -14.29 36.09 -19.86
N GLN A 138 -13.62 37.23 -19.95
CA GLN A 138 -12.90 37.80 -18.83
C GLN A 138 -13.88 38.11 -17.69
N LEU A 139 -13.52 37.73 -16.47
CA LEU A 139 -14.22 38.13 -15.27
C LEU A 139 -13.93 39.61 -14.97
N PHE A 140 -14.77 40.22 -14.13
CA PHE A 140 -14.73 41.68 -13.92
C PHE A 140 -13.41 42.20 -13.35
N PHE A 141 -12.62 41.34 -12.70
CA PHE A 141 -11.40 41.73 -11.98
C PHE A 141 -10.14 41.41 -12.80
N LYS A 142 -9.33 42.44 -13.04
CA LYS A 142 -7.88 42.35 -13.29
C LYS A 142 -7.20 42.32 -11.92
N LEU A 143 -6.29 41.37 -11.72
CA LEU A 143 -5.54 41.24 -10.47
C LEU A 143 -4.29 42.11 -10.57
N LEU A 144 -4.18 43.06 -9.67
CA LEU A 144 -3.04 43.96 -9.52
C LEU A 144 -2.61 43.95 -8.05
N PRO A 145 -1.31 43.83 -7.74
CA PRO A 145 -0.83 44.01 -6.38
C PRO A 145 -1.07 45.44 -5.91
N ASN A 146 -1.45 45.63 -4.65
CA ASN A 146 -1.75 46.96 -4.06
C ASN A 146 -0.54 47.90 -4.07
N ASP A 147 0.66 47.32 -4.13
CA ASP A 147 1.98 47.93 -4.07
C ASP A 147 2.80 47.69 -5.34
N GLY A 148 2.17 47.27 -6.44
CA GLY A 148 2.87 47.01 -7.71
C GLY A 148 3.70 48.19 -8.20
N ALA A 149 4.92 47.89 -8.61
CA ALA A 149 5.92 48.84 -9.07
C ALA A 149 6.59 48.39 -10.38
N GLU A 150 7.40 49.28 -10.94
CA GLU A 150 8.17 49.03 -12.16
C GLU A 150 9.09 47.80 -12.00
N SER A 151 9.08 46.91 -12.98
CA SER A 151 9.92 45.70 -13.06
C SER A 151 9.64 44.60 -12.04
N ASP A 152 8.55 44.66 -11.26
CA ASP A 152 8.18 43.57 -10.33
C ASP A 152 7.83 42.26 -11.05
N GLN A 153 7.38 42.36 -12.31
CA GLN A 153 6.97 41.24 -13.17
C GLN A 153 5.90 40.35 -12.54
N PHE A 154 4.89 40.97 -11.92
CA PHE A 154 3.73 40.29 -11.37
C PHE A 154 3.00 39.47 -12.45
N GLY A 155 2.64 38.22 -12.14
CA GLY A 155 2.03 37.32 -13.13
C GLY A 155 3.04 36.42 -13.86
N TYR A 156 4.32 36.47 -13.46
CA TYR A 156 5.34 35.56 -13.99
C TYR A 156 4.98 34.09 -13.73
N SER A 157 4.46 33.80 -12.55
CA SER A 157 3.96 32.48 -12.16
C SER A 157 2.56 32.62 -11.55
N VAL A 158 1.65 31.70 -11.86
CA VAL A 158 0.27 31.70 -11.36
C VAL A 158 -0.18 30.29 -10.96
N ALA A 159 -0.96 30.19 -9.90
CA ALA A 159 -1.64 28.96 -9.48
C ALA A 159 -3.02 29.28 -8.88
N ILE A 160 -3.95 28.32 -8.89
CA ILE A 160 -5.30 28.49 -8.34
C ILE A 160 -5.82 27.20 -7.70
N SER A 161 -6.43 27.30 -6.52
CA SER A 161 -7.15 26.22 -5.84
C SER A 161 -8.45 26.77 -5.27
N GLY A 162 -9.58 26.23 -5.72
CA GLY A 162 -10.90 26.75 -5.34
C GLY A 162 -11.05 28.21 -5.75
N THR A 163 -11.21 29.10 -4.76
CA THR A 163 -11.38 30.55 -4.94
C THR A 163 -10.13 31.37 -4.64
N THR A 164 -8.99 30.73 -4.41
CA THR A 164 -7.73 31.41 -4.07
C THR A 164 -6.75 31.31 -5.23
N ALA A 165 -6.33 32.46 -5.76
CA ALA A 165 -5.24 32.56 -6.72
C ALA A 165 -3.94 32.99 -6.02
N VAL A 166 -2.83 32.39 -6.44
CA VAL A 166 -1.47 32.70 -6.01
C VAL A 166 -0.73 33.24 -7.23
N VAL A 167 -0.12 34.43 -7.10
CA VAL A 167 0.57 35.09 -8.21
C VAL A 167 1.96 35.56 -7.78
N GLY A 168 3.00 35.15 -8.50
CA GLY A 168 4.38 35.51 -8.24
C GLY A 168 4.83 36.76 -8.99
N ALA A 169 5.68 37.54 -8.32
CA ALA A 169 6.39 38.71 -8.81
C ALA A 169 7.87 38.56 -8.40
N TYR A 170 8.62 37.71 -9.10
CA TYR A 170 9.95 37.28 -8.65
C TYR A 170 11.02 38.38 -8.68
N SER A 171 10.72 39.51 -9.32
CA SER A 171 11.63 40.65 -9.46
C SER A 171 11.33 41.79 -8.48
N ASP A 172 10.25 41.69 -7.69
CA ASP A 172 9.86 42.64 -6.65
C ASP A 172 11.01 42.91 -5.65
N ASP A 173 11.22 44.18 -5.29
CA ASP A 173 12.43 44.62 -4.59
C ASP A 173 12.23 45.08 -3.14
N ASP A 174 11.09 44.77 -2.54
CA ASP A 174 10.71 45.23 -1.19
C ASP A 174 11.66 44.74 -0.09
N ASN A 175 12.25 43.54 -0.23
CA ASN A 175 13.26 42.98 0.68
C ASN A 175 14.68 43.01 0.08
N GLY A 176 14.90 43.81 -0.95
CA GLY A 176 16.15 43.95 -1.68
C GLY A 176 15.97 43.66 -3.17
N GLY A 177 16.86 44.18 -4.02
CA GLY A 177 16.74 44.02 -5.48
C GLY A 177 16.56 42.57 -5.90
N LEU A 178 15.48 42.26 -6.62
CA LEU A 178 15.11 40.91 -7.07
C LEU A 178 14.90 39.92 -5.91
N SER A 179 14.44 40.40 -4.75
CA SER A 179 14.07 39.52 -3.62
C SER A 179 12.83 38.69 -3.91
N GLY A 180 11.90 39.25 -4.67
CA GLY A 180 10.67 38.62 -5.09
C GLY A 180 9.56 38.63 -4.04
N SER A 181 8.33 38.59 -4.51
CA SER A 181 7.10 38.60 -3.71
C SER A 181 6.04 37.66 -4.31
N VAL A 182 5.12 37.17 -3.47
CA VAL A 182 3.94 36.41 -3.92
C VAL A 182 2.68 37.02 -3.32
N TYR A 183 1.59 37.01 -4.07
CA TYR A 183 0.34 37.64 -3.68
C TYR A 183 -0.81 36.64 -3.74
N LEU A 184 -1.67 36.68 -2.73
CA LEU A 184 -2.89 35.89 -2.65
C LEU A 184 -4.09 36.74 -3.04
N PHE A 185 -4.96 36.23 -3.90
CA PHE A 185 -6.19 36.91 -4.32
C PHE A 185 -7.41 36.01 -4.17
N ASP A 186 -8.52 36.61 -3.77
CA ASP A 186 -9.84 36.00 -3.83
C ASP A 186 -10.40 36.19 -5.26
N THR A 187 -10.65 35.09 -5.97
CA THR A 187 -11.07 35.13 -7.37
C THR A 187 -12.55 35.49 -7.56
N VAL A 188 -13.34 35.52 -6.48
CA VAL A 188 -14.75 35.92 -6.50
C VAL A 188 -14.90 37.43 -6.40
N THR A 189 -14.00 38.08 -5.67
CA THR A 189 -14.05 39.52 -5.36
C THR A 189 -12.92 40.33 -5.98
N GLY A 190 -11.88 39.66 -6.51
CA GLY A 190 -10.67 40.28 -7.04
C GLY A 190 -9.79 40.95 -5.99
N GLN A 191 -10.10 40.78 -4.70
CA GLN A 191 -9.37 41.45 -3.62
C GLN A 191 -8.08 40.69 -3.30
N GLN A 192 -7.00 41.45 -3.07
CA GLN A 192 -5.78 40.90 -2.48
C GLN A 192 -6.06 40.48 -1.03
N ILE A 193 -5.80 39.22 -0.72
CA ILE A 193 -5.92 38.61 0.61
C ILE A 193 -4.66 38.92 1.42
N ALA A 194 -3.49 38.66 0.85
CA ALA A 194 -2.19 38.82 1.52
C ALA A 194 -1.06 39.03 0.51
N LYS A 195 0.06 39.61 0.99
CA LYS A 195 1.39 39.52 0.37
C LYS A 195 2.21 38.53 1.20
N LEU A 196 2.78 37.54 0.54
CA LEU A 196 3.65 36.53 1.13
C LEU A 196 5.10 36.95 0.88
N LEU A 197 5.87 36.96 1.97
CA LEU A 197 7.30 37.22 1.96
C LEU A 197 7.98 36.10 2.75
N PRO A 198 9.12 35.56 2.28
CA PRO A 198 9.91 34.62 3.07
C PRO A 198 10.46 35.34 4.30
N SER A 199 10.56 34.63 5.43
CA SER A 199 11.00 35.16 6.73
C SER A 199 12.41 35.77 6.72
N ASP A 200 13.20 35.39 5.73
CA ASP A 200 14.62 35.59 5.54
C ASP A 200 14.94 36.12 4.14
N GLY A 201 13.93 36.63 3.42
CA GLY A 201 14.09 37.15 2.06
C GLY A 201 15.19 38.19 1.94
N ALA A 202 16.02 38.02 0.92
CA ALA A 202 17.17 38.85 0.61
C ALA A 202 17.25 39.17 -0.89
N ALA A 203 18.15 40.08 -1.25
CA ALA A 203 18.34 40.51 -2.63
C ALA A 203 18.88 39.35 -3.49
N GLY A 204 18.18 39.04 -4.58
CA GLY A 204 18.58 38.01 -5.54
C GLY A 204 17.99 36.62 -5.27
N ASP A 205 17.10 36.48 -4.29
CA ASP A 205 16.49 35.18 -3.96
C ASP A 205 15.48 34.69 -5.01
N PHE A 206 14.91 35.62 -5.79
CA PHE A 206 13.88 35.35 -6.79
C PHE A 206 12.65 34.63 -6.24
N PHE A 207 12.19 35.01 -5.04
CA PHE A 207 11.01 34.41 -4.42
C PHE A 207 9.76 34.64 -5.27
N GLY A 208 9.03 33.57 -5.59
CA GLY A 208 7.87 33.64 -6.48
C GLY A 208 8.19 33.34 -7.95
N ILE A 209 9.43 32.92 -8.26
CA ILE A 209 9.79 32.44 -9.60
C ILE A 209 8.91 31.26 -10.04
N SER A 210 8.49 30.43 -9.08
CA SER A 210 7.55 29.32 -9.27
C SER A 210 6.58 29.26 -8.09
N VAL A 211 5.31 28.97 -8.37
CA VAL A 211 4.25 28.86 -7.35
C VAL A 211 3.33 27.69 -7.66
N ALA A 212 2.85 27.01 -6.63
CA ALA A 212 1.77 26.02 -6.73
C ALA A 212 0.90 26.04 -5.46
N ILE A 213 -0.36 25.61 -5.58
CA ILE A 213 -1.32 25.59 -4.46
C ILE A 213 -2.17 24.31 -4.50
N SER A 214 -2.39 23.70 -3.34
CA SER A 214 -3.33 22.59 -3.13
C SER A 214 -4.11 22.83 -1.86
N GLY A 215 -5.44 22.93 -1.97
CA GLY A 215 -6.30 23.28 -0.83
C GLY A 215 -5.92 24.66 -0.27
N THR A 216 -5.44 24.69 0.96
CA THR A 216 -5.02 25.91 1.70
C THR A 216 -3.50 26.05 1.84
N THR A 217 -2.72 25.21 1.18
CA THR A 217 -1.25 25.25 1.25
C THR A 217 -0.66 25.66 -0.10
N ALA A 218 0.20 26.67 -0.10
CA ALA A 218 0.99 27.07 -1.24
C ALA A 218 2.46 26.69 -1.04
N VAL A 219 3.13 26.30 -2.13
CA VAL A 219 4.58 26.15 -2.22
C VAL A 219 5.13 27.22 -3.16
N VAL A 220 6.20 27.89 -2.74
CA VAL A 220 6.83 28.99 -3.48
C VAL A 220 8.32 28.74 -3.60
N GLY A 221 8.85 28.80 -4.82
CA GLY A 221 10.27 28.68 -5.10
C GLY A 221 11.03 30.00 -4.98
N ALA A 222 12.28 29.93 -4.53
CA ALA A 222 13.26 31.02 -4.46
C ALA A 222 14.62 30.50 -4.96
N SER A 223 14.73 30.29 -6.26
CA SER A 223 15.88 29.61 -6.88
C SER A 223 17.23 30.32 -6.73
N GLY A 224 17.23 31.58 -6.29
CA GLY A 224 18.43 32.38 -6.10
C GLY A 224 18.94 32.45 -4.66
N ASP A 225 18.15 31.98 -3.69
CA ASP A 225 18.46 31.98 -2.25
C ASP A 225 19.83 31.31 -2.00
N ASP A 226 20.64 31.88 -1.11
CA ASP A 226 22.05 31.53 -0.96
C ASP A 226 22.43 30.92 0.40
N ASP A 227 21.46 30.47 1.17
CA ASP A 227 21.65 29.94 2.53
C ASP A 227 22.56 28.70 2.60
N ASN A 228 22.50 27.83 1.58
CA ASN A 228 23.36 26.64 1.45
C ASN A 228 24.49 26.84 0.42
N GLY A 229 24.75 28.08 0.03
CA GLY A 229 25.75 28.48 -0.95
C GLY A 229 25.16 29.34 -2.07
N ASN A 230 25.99 30.10 -2.77
CA ASN A 230 25.53 31.00 -3.83
C ASN A 230 24.62 30.30 -4.84
N LEU A 231 23.37 30.79 -5.00
CA LEU A 231 22.35 30.19 -5.86
C LEU A 231 22.04 28.71 -5.53
N SER A 232 22.12 28.32 -4.25
CA SER A 232 21.69 26.99 -3.83
C SER A 232 20.19 26.82 -3.98
N GLY A 233 19.46 27.91 -3.80
CA GLY A 233 18.01 27.98 -3.88
C GLY A 233 17.31 27.45 -2.62
N SER A 234 16.06 27.86 -2.46
CA SER A 234 15.16 27.47 -1.39
C SER A 234 13.72 27.37 -1.91
N ALA A 235 12.85 26.72 -1.15
CA ALA A 235 11.41 26.80 -1.35
C ALA A 235 10.69 26.99 -0.01
N TYR A 236 9.45 27.45 -0.04
CA TYR A 236 8.73 27.85 1.16
C TYR A 236 7.28 27.38 1.10
N LEU A 237 6.76 26.92 2.23
CA LEU A 237 5.37 26.57 2.40
C LEU A 237 4.62 27.70 3.10
N PHE A 238 3.43 28.04 2.62
CA PHE A 238 2.57 29.06 3.21
C PHE A 238 1.14 28.55 3.38
N ASP A 239 0.54 28.93 4.51
CA ASP A 239 -0.90 28.81 4.73
C ASP A 239 -1.60 29.97 4.03
N THR A 240 -2.46 29.67 3.06
CA THR A 240 -3.10 30.68 2.23
C THR A 240 -4.33 31.33 2.88
N VAL A 241 -4.76 30.85 4.04
CA VAL A 241 -5.85 31.45 4.82
C VAL A 241 -5.31 32.56 5.72
N THR A 242 -4.16 32.34 6.33
CA THR A 242 -3.52 33.25 7.30
C THR A 242 -2.39 34.07 6.69
N GLY A 243 -1.87 33.66 5.53
CA GLY A 243 -0.68 34.23 4.90
C GLY A 243 0.62 33.93 5.65
N GLN A 244 0.61 33.03 6.63
CA GLN A 244 1.78 32.69 7.43
C GLN A 244 2.65 31.65 6.74
N GLN A 245 3.97 31.78 6.88
CA GLN A 245 4.93 30.76 6.47
C GLN A 245 4.80 29.55 7.40
N ILE A 246 4.65 28.36 6.82
CA ILE A 246 4.61 27.07 7.51
C ILE A 246 6.03 26.56 7.72
N ALA A 247 6.83 26.51 6.65
CA ALA A 247 8.19 25.99 6.67
C ALA A 247 9.05 26.57 5.53
N LYS A 248 10.37 26.59 5.74
CA LYS A 248 11.37 26.69 4.67
C LYS A 248 11.81 25.28 4.31
N LEU A 249 11.82 24.97 3.02
CA LEU A 249 12.23 23.70 2.45
C LEU A 249 13.65 23.83 1.93
N LEU A 250 14.53 22.97 2.42
CA LEU A 250 15.91 22.88 2.01
C LEU A 250 16.23 21.43 1.62
N PRO A 251 16.90 21.20 0.48
CA PRO A 251 17.38 19.86 0.14
C PRO A 251 18.49 19.44 1.12
N SER A 252 18.50 18.17 1.51
CA SER A 252 19.45 17.59 2.48
C SER A 252 20.91 17.66 2.05
N ASP A 253 21.15 17.83 0.76
CA ASP A 253 22.45 17.93 0.10
C ASP A 253 22.65 19.24 -0.68
N GLY A 254 21.84 20.26 -0.39
CA GLY A 254 21.89 21.54 -1.10
C GLY A 254 23.29 22.14 -1.19
N ALA A 255 23.69 22.50 -2.40
CA ALA A 255 24.99 23.06 -2.74
C ALA A 255 24.85 24.29 -3.65
N ALA A 256 25.97 25.01 -3.80
CA ALA A 256 25.98 26.23 -4.61
C ALA A 256 25.68 25.94 -6.10
N ASN A 257 24.79 26.74 -6.68
CA ASN A 257 24.31 26.71 -8.06
C ASN A 257 23.31 25.59 -8.39
N ASP A 258 22.76 24.87 -7.42
CA ASP A 258 21.77 23.82 -7.67
C ASP A 258 20.42 24.39 -8.14
N GLN A 259 20.15 25.67 -7.83
CA GLN A 259 18.92 26.39 -8.16
C GLN A 259 17.64 25.71 -7.62
N PHE A 260 17.71 25.10 -6.44
CA PHE A 260 16.55 24.49 -5.80
C PHE A 260 15.38 25.48 -5.67
N GLY A 261 14.17 25.06 -6.03
CA GLY A 261 13.01 25.96 -6.11
C GLY A 261 12.79 26.58 -7.49
N PHE A 262 13.56 26.17 -8.51
CA PHE A 262 13.33 26.60 -9.89
C PHE A 262 11.94 26.19 -10.39
N SER A 263 11.50 24.98 -10.05
CA SER A 263 10.15 24.50 -10.33
C SER A 263 9.55 23.90 -9.06
N VAL A 264 8.24 24.09 -8.86
CA VAL A 264 7.50 23.54 -7.72
C VAL A 264 6.14 22.99 -8.15
N SER A 265 5.67 21.95 -7.47
CA SER A 265 4.32 21.42 -7.61
C SER A 265 3.86 20.83 -6.27
N ILE A 266 2.54 20.77 -6.04
CA ILE A 266 1.96 20.29 -4.78
C ILE A 266 0.68 19.51 -5.04
N SER A 267 0.52 18.36 -4.37
CA SER A 267 -0.71 17.59 -4.35
C SER A 267 -0.96 17.05 -2.94
N GLY A 268 -2.03 17.53 -2.30
CA GLY A 268 -2.36 17.13 -0.93
C GLY A 268 -1.21 17.44 0.03
N THR A 269 -0.59 16.37 0.56
CA THR A 269 0.44 16.42 1.61
C THR A 269 1.86 16.44 1.10
N THR A 270 2.04 16.42 -0.23
CA THR A 270 3.36 16.27 -0.85
C THR A 270 3.64 17.41 -1.81
N ALA A 271 4.78 18.07 -1.60
CA ALA A 271 5.35 19.02 -2.54
C ALA A 271 6.53 18.38 -3.28
N VAL A 272 6.70 18.74 -4.55
CA VAL A 272 7.87 18.41 -5.36
C VAL A 272 8.60 19.70 -5.69
N VAL A 273 9.90 19.73 -5.47
CA VAL A 273 10.75 20.88 -5.76
C VAL A 273 11.91 20.45 -6.66
N GLY A 274 12.07 21.13 -7.80
CA GLY A 274 13.13 20.89 -8.76
C GLY A 274 14.39 21.72 -8.47
N ALA A 275 15.55 21.13 -8.74
CA ALA A 275 16.87 21.74 -8.73
C ALA A 275 17.58 21.34 -10.04
N ASP A 276 17.31 22.07 -11.12
CA ASP A 276 17.71 21.69 -12.49
C ASP A 276 19.23 21.71 -12.71
N ARG A 277 19.99 22.23 -11.75
CA ARG A 277 21.44 22.36 -11.84
C ARG A 277 22.22 21.57 -10.82
N ASP A 278 21.54 20.78 -9.99
CA ASP A 278 22.20 19.85 -9.08
C ASP A 278 23.18 18.92 -9.84
N GLY A 279 24.29 18.60 -9.18
CA GLY A 279 25.50 18.06 -9.80
C GLY A 279 25.76 16.57 -9.58
N ASP A 280 24.87 15.87 -8.88
CA ASP A 280 25.12 14.54 -8.33
C ASP A 280 25.45 13.46 -9.37
N ASN A 281 24.79 13.51 -10.53
CA ASN A 281 25.02 12.60 -11.66
C ASN A 281 25.83 13.26 -12.80
N GLY A 282 26.43 14.42 -12.54
CA GLY A 282 27.20 15.20 -13.51
C GLY A 282 26.86 16.69 -13.45
N LEU A 283 27.69 17.52 -14.10
CA LEU A 283 27.46 18.96 -14.13
C LEU A 283 26.07 19.28 -14.71
N PHE A 284 25.19 19.90 -13.92
CA PHE A 284 23.82 20.23 -14.30
C PHE A 284 23.00 19.00 -14.74
N SER A 285 23.22 17.85 -14.12
CA SER A 285 22.35 16.67 -14.31
C SER A 285 20.96 16.92 -13.75
N GLY A 286 20.89 17.69 -12.66
CA GLY A 286 19.66 18.08 -11.99
C GLY A 286 19.08 17.01 -11.07
N SER A 287 18.19 17.45 -10.17
CA SER A 287 17.50 16.65 -9.18
C SER A 287 16.09 17.18 -8.91
N ALA A 288 15.23 16.35 -8.33
CA ALA A 288 13.96 16.77 -7.75
C ALA A 288 13.81 16.17 -6.35
N TYR A 289 13.02 16.83 -5.50
CA TYR A 289 12.93 16.48 -4.09
C TYR A 289 11.47 16.49 -3.64
N LEU A 290 11.10 15.51 -2.82
CA LEU A 290 9.79 15.42 -2.22
C LEU A 290 9.83 15.97 -0.79
N PHE A 291 8.85 16.78 -0.44
CA PHE A 291 8.68 17.34 0.89
C PHE A 291 7.28 17.09 1.40
N ASP A 292 7.21 16.79 2.69
CA ASP A 292 5.97 16.73 3.44
C ASP A 292 5.48 18.15 3.74
N THR A 293 4.25 18.47 3.33
CA THR A 293 3.72 19.84 3.43
C THR A 293 3.21 20.21 4.82
N VAL A 294 3.11 19.23 5.73
CA VAL A 294 2.71 19.44 7.13
C VAL A 294 3.91 19.82 7.98
N THR A 295 5.02 19.08 7.81
CA THR A 295 6.22 19.16 8.65
C THR A 295 7.36 19.93 8.00
N GLY A 296 7.32 20.12 6.67
CA GLY A 296 8.41 20.68 5.88
C GLY A 296 9.63 19.75 5.75
N GLN A 297 9.54 18.49 6.20
CA GLN A 297 10.63 17.54 6.11
C GLN A 297 10.76 16.98 4.69
N GLN A 298 12.00 16.74 4.26
CA GLN A 298 12.26 16.03 3.02
C GLN A 298 11.86 14.55 3.17
N ILE A 299 11.02 14.07 2.26
CA ILE A 299 10.60 12.67 2.16
C ILE A 299 11.64 11.88 1.37
N ALA A 300 12.02 12.39 0.19
CA ALA A 300 12.93 11.68 -0.70
C ALA A 300 13.64 12.64 -1.68
N LYS A 301 14.75 12.16 -2.25
CA LYS A 301 15.39 12.74 -3.44
C LYS A 301 15.08 11.84 -4.64
N LEU A 302 14.67 12.45 -5.74
CA LEU A 302 14.39 11.79 -7.02
C LEU A 302 15.55 12.04 -7.97
N LEU A 303 16.10 10.95 -8.49
CA LEU A 303 17.15 10.95 -9.50
C LEU A 303 16.69 10.10 -10.71
N PRO A 304 16.99 10.52 -11.94
CA PRO A 304 16.79 9.68 -13.12
C PRO A 304 17.77 8.50 -13.11
N SER A 305 17.33 7.33 -13.58
CA SER A 305 18.16 6.10 -13.58
C SER A 305 19.36 6.16 -14.52
N ASP A 306 19.30 7.04 -15.50
CA ASP A 306 20.27 7.29 -16.58
C ASP A 306 20.87 8.70 -16.52
N GLY A 307 20.66 9.42 -15.41
CA GLY A 307 21.10 10.80 -15.27
C GLY A 307 22.55 11.05 -15.67
N ALA A 308 22.75 12.06 -16.49
CA ALA A 308 24.03 12.48 -17.02
C ALA A 308 24.20 14.00 -16.97
N ALA A 309 25.40 14.47 -17.27
CA ALA A 309 25.70 15.90 -17.25
C ALA A 309 24.90 16.65 -18.33
N LEU A 310 24.34 17.80 -17.95
CA LEU A 310 23.54 18.72 -18.75
C LEU A 310 22.09 18.28 -19.03
N ASP A 311 21.62 17.19 -18.43
CA ASP A 311 20.25 16.69 -18.64
C ASP A 311 19.16 17.62 -18.06
N GLN A 312 19.51 18.41 -17.05
CA GLN A 312 18.62 19.37 -16.40
C GLN A 312 17.35 18.73 -15.83
N PHE A 313 17.47 17.56 -15.23
CA PHE A 313 16.37 16.91 -14.51
C PHE A 313 15.86 17.83 -13.38
N GLY A 314 14.55 18.00 -13.26
CA GLY A 314 13.96 18.94 -12.29
C GLY A 314 13.74 20.34 -12.84
N LEU A 315 14.03 20.60 -14.13
CA LEU A 315 13.65 21.85 -14.79
C LEU A 315 12.14 22.10 -14.75
N SER A 316 11.35 21.02 -14.85
CA SER A 316 9.92 21.06 -14.56
C SER A 316 9.50 19.86 -13.73
N VAL A 317 8.58 20.09 -12.79
CA VAL A 317 8.01 19.06 -11.92
C VAL A 317 6.49 19.19 -11.91
N SER A 318 5.80 18.06 -11.79
CA SER A 318 4.35 17.99 -11.61
C SER A 318 4.00 16.81 -10.72
N ILE A 319 3.04 16.99 -9.82
CA ILE A 319 2.50 15.92 -8.99
C ILE A 319 0.98 15.90 -9.06
N SER A 320 0.40 14.71 -9.21
CA SER A 320 -1.03 14.48 -9.06
C SER A 320 -1.27 13.22 -8.23
N GLY A 321 -1.84 13.41 -7.03
CA GLY A 321 -1.94 12.34 -6.05
C GLY A 321 -0.56 11.76 -5.76
N THR A 322 -0.34 10.53 -6.19
CA THR A 322 0.89 9.77 -5.93
C THR A 322 1.75 9.60 -7.17
N THR A 323 1.43 10.28 -8.26
CA THR A 323 2.22 10.24 -9.49
C THR A 323 2.99 11.54 -9.64
N VAL A 324 4.32 11.44 -9.74
CA VAL A 324 5.21 12.57 -9.99
C VAL A 324 5.80 12.44 -11.38
N VAL A 325 5.82 13.53 -12.13
CA VAL A 325 6.52 13.61 -13.41
C VAL A 325 7.59 14.69 -13.34
N VAL A 326 8.80 14.37 -13.76
CA VAL A 326 9.94 15.29 -13.77
C VAL A 326 10.51 15.39 -15.18
N GLY A 327 10.63 16.62 -15.69
CA GLY A 327 11.25 16.91 -16.98
C GLY A 327 12.77 17.06 -16.88
N ALA A 328 13.47 16.54 -17.88
CA ALA A 328 14.90 16.73 -18.11
C ALA A 328 15.09 17.16 -19.58
N SER A 329 14.93 18.45 -19.86
CA SER A 329 14.93 18.93 -21.26
C SER A 329 16.30 18.83 -21.94
N GLY A 330 17.35 18.66 -21.15
CA GLY A 330 18.72 18.58 -21.63
C GLY A 330 19.16 17.18 -22.08
N ASP A 331 18.41 16.16 -21.67
CA ASP A 331 18.70 14.74 -21.92
C ASP A 331 18.94 14.45 -23.41
N ASP A 332 19.97 13.63 -23.68
CA ASP A 332 20.42 13.31 -25.02
C ASP A 332 20.36 11.83 -25.44
N ASP A 333 19.64 10.98 -24.69
CA ASP A 333 19.55 9.54 -24.95
C ASP A 333 18.98 9.20 -26.33
N ASN A 334 18.09 10.05 -26.85
CA ASN A 334 17.50 9.93 -28.18
C ASN A 334 17.99 11.00 -29.18
N GLY A 335 19.15 11.61 -28.89
CA GLY A 335 19.79 12.64 -29.69
C GLY A 335 20.02 13.93 -28.90
N SER A 336 20.92 14.79 -29.37
CA SER A 336 21.31 16.01 -28.63
C SER A 336 20.12 16.85 -28.17
N PHE A 337 19.96 17.02 -26.85
CA PHE A 337 18.87 17.77 -26.22
C PHE A 337 17.48 17.29 -26.67
N SER A 338 17.31 15.97 -26.85
CA SER A 338 16.01 15.37 -27.16
C SER A 338 15.00 15.53 -26.02
N GLY A 339 15.50 15.63 -24.79
CA GLY A 339 14.72 15.74 -23.57
C GLY A 339 14.05 14.43 -23.16
N SER A 340 13.83 14.28 -21.85
CA SER A 340 13.14 13.15 -21.24
C SER A 340 12.11 13.61 -20.21
N ALA A 341 11.14 12.74 -19.94
CA ALA A 341 10.14 12.89 -18.87
C ALA A 341 10.10 11.61 -18.05
N TYR A 342 10.37 11.73 -16.76
CA TYR A 342 10.48 10.60 -15.83
C TYR A 342 9.25 10.52 -14.94
N LEU A 343 8.72 9.31 -14.78
CA LEU A 343 7.54 9.03 -13.97
C LEU A 343 7.95 8.32 -12.67
N PHE A 344 7.53 8.87 -11.53
CA PHE A 344 7.72 8.26 -10.21
C PHE A 344 6.36 8.00 -9.56
N SER A 345 6.25 6.87 -8.85
CA SER A 345 5.07 6.51 -8.05
C SER A 345 5.41 6.62 -6.57
N LEU A 346 4.62 7.40 -5.84
CA LEU A 346 4.71 7.58 -4.39
C LEU A 346 3.91 6.52 -3.62
N ASN A 347 3.10 5.71 -4.31
CA ASN A 347 2.47 4.51 -3.74
C ASN A 347 3.42 3.31 -3.83
N THR A 348 4.72 3.54 -3.70
CA THR A 348 5.64 2.41 -3.58
C THR A 348 5.37 1.77 -2.23
N ASP A 349 5.28 0.44 -2.26
CA ASP A 349 4.99 -0.48 -1.16
C ASP A 349 6.09 -1.53 -1.31
N THR A 350 7.25 -1.20 -0.74
CA THR A 350 8.53 -1.83 -1.07
C THR A 350 8.57 -3.28 -0.58
N ASP A 351 7.94 -3.56 0.56
CA ASP A 351 7.87 -4.90 1.13
C ASP A 351 6.57 -5.66 0.81
N GLY A 352 5.54 -4.99 0.27
CA GLY A 352 4.32 -5.64 -0.20
C GLY A 352 3.29 -5.93 0.89
N ASP A 353 3.37 -5.31 2.07
CA ASP A 353 2.36 -5.45 3.12
C ASP A 353 1.08 -4.62 2.88
N GLY A 354 1.08 -3.78 1.85
CA GLY A 354 -0.06 -2.95 1.47
C GLY A 354 -0.17 -1.64 2.22
N LEU A 355 0.84 -1.28 3.01
CA LEU A 355 1.17 0.07 3.42
C LEU A 355 2.15 0.65 2.39
N THR A 356 2.06 1.96 2.14
CA THR A 356 3.03 2.61 1.26
C THR A 356 4.22 3.08 2.08
N ASP A 357 5.41 3.11 1.47
CA ASP A 357 6.64 3.57 2.13
C ASP A 357 6.47 4.96 2.80
N ASP A 358 5.69 5.86 2.19
CA ASP A 358 5.40 7.17 2.79
C ASP A 358 4.56 7.07 4.06
N TRP A 359 3.62 6.13 4.14
CA TRP A 359 2.78 5.92 5.32
C TRP A 359 3.57 5.30 6.47
N GLU A 360 4.52 4.43 6.16
CA GLU A 360 5.36 3.78 7.17
C GLU A 360 6.39 4.77 7.74
N ILE A 361 6.97 5.62 6.88
CA ILE A 361 7.95 6.62 7.31
C ILE A 361 7.27 7.82 7.98
N ASN A 362 6.28 8.42 7.31
CA ASN A 362 5.73 9.72 7.68
C ASN A 362 4.33 9.65 8.33
N GLY A 363 3.67 8.49 8.30
CA GLY A 363 2.29 8.31 8.77
C GLY A 363 1.24 8.56 7.70
N ILE A 364 0.01 8.10 7.95
CA ILE A 364 -1.11 8.19 7.00
C ILE A 364 -1.72 9.60 7.05
N PRO A 365 -1.81 10.31 5.91
CA PRO A 365 -2.34 11.66 5.92
C PRO A 365 -3.86 11.72 6.14
N TYR A 366 -4.29 12.70 6.94
CA TYR A 366 -5.70 13.04 7.14
C TYR A 366 -5.88 14.55 7.41
N THR A 367 -7.06 15.09 7.12
CA THR A 367 -7.39 16.49 7.40
C THR A 367 -8.30 16.57 8.62
N ASP A 368 -7.88 17.27 9.68
CA ASP A 368 -8.64 17.37 10.90
C ASP A 368 -9.94 18.20 10.75
N GLY A 369 -10.76 18.22 11.81
CA GLY A 369 -12.04 18.95 11.81
C GLY A 369 -11.94 20.47 11.62
N ASN A 370 -10.73 21.04 11.66
CA ASN A 370 -10.47 22.46 11.40
C ASN A 370 -9.95 22.70 9.97
N GLY A 371 -9.82 21.66 9.15
CA GLY A 371 -9.24 21.78 7.82
C GLY A 371 -7.71 21.80 7.81
N VAL A 372 -7.06 21.47 8.94
CA VAL A 372 -5.60 21.40 9.03
C VAL A 372 -5.15 19.98 8.72
N LEU A 373 -4.15 19.88 7.86
CA LEU A 373 -3.58 18.61 7.46
C LEU A 373 -2.69 18.02 8.57
N GLN A 374 -2.83 16.73 8.82
CA GLN A 374 -2.18 15.96 9.88
C GLN A 374 -1.73 14.59 9.32
N ARG A 375 -0.93 13.85 10.10
CA ARG A 375 -0.57 12.46 9.81
C ARG A 375 -0.76 11.56 11.02
N LEU A 376 -1.34 10.38 10.80
CA LEU A 376 -1.45 9.30 11.79
C LEU A 376 -0.19 8.44 11.73
N GLN A 377 0.62 8.45 12.78
CA GLN A 377 1.83 7.64 12.81
C GLN A 377 1.51 6.17 13.05
N LEU A 378 2.11 5.29 12.24
CA LEU A 378 2.08 3.85 12.44
C LEU A 378 3.24 3.44 13.36
N PRO A 379 2.97 2.81 14.52
CA PRO A 379 4.02 2.39 15.44
C PRO A 379 4.96 1.37 14.80
N ASP A 380 6.27 1.64 14.87
CA ASP A 380 7.35 0.73 14.46
C ASP A 380 7.29 0.25 12.99
N ALA A 381 6.55 0.97 12.13
CA ALA A 381 6.43 0.64 10.70
C ALA A 381 7.78 0.71 9.98
N ASN A 382 8.00 -0.17 9.00
CA ASN A 382 9.26 -0.30 8.29
C ASN A 382 9.06 -0.69 6.81
N PRO A 383 9.39 0.19 5.85
CA PRO A 383 9.18 -0.05 4.42
C PRO A 383 9.98 -1.21 3.82
N LEU A 384 10.84 -1.85 4.60
CA LEU A 384 11.65 -3.00 4.18
C LEU A 384 11.24 -4.31 4.87
N HIS A 385 10.23 -4.29 5.76
CA HIS A 385 9.84 -5.43 6.58
C HIS A 385 8.35 -5.39 6.92
N LYS A 386 7.60 -6.39 6.45
CA LYS A 386 6.13 -6.36 6.48
C LYS A 386 5.56 -6.11 7.87
N ASP A 387 4.60 -5.21 7.94
CA ASP A 387 3.85 -4.85 9.12
C ASP A 387 2.36 -5.19 8.96
N LEU A 388 1.74 -5.67 10.04
CA LEU A 388 0.30 -5.89 10.11
C LEU A 388 -0.29 -5.32 11.39
N TYR A 389 -1.29 -4.45 11.25
CA TYR A 389 -1.93 -3.77 12.38
C TYR A 389 -3.33 -4.31 12.65
N ILE A 390 -3.57 -4.74 13.89
CA ILE A 390 -4.88 -5.21 14.35
C ILE A 390 -5.25 -4.43 15.61
N GLU A 391 -6.40 -3.78 15.59
CA GLU A 391 -7.05 -3.26 16.79
C GLU A 391 -8.02 -4.30 17.35
N ILE A 392 -8.00 -4.48 18.67
CA ILE A 392 -8.71 -5.55 19.36
C ILE A 392 -9.49 -4.98 20.54
N ASP A 393 -10.79 -5.19 20.48
CA ASP A 393 -11.71 -4.94 21.57
C ASP A 393 -12.26 -6.24 22.14
N SER A 394 -12.66 -6.20 23.41
CA SER A 394 -13.22 -7.38 24.05
C SER A 394 -14.34 -7.07 25.03
N MET A 395 -15.32 -7.98 25.05
CA MET A 395 -16.37 -7.95 26.06
C MET A 395 -15.82 -8.31 27.43
N VAL A 396 -16.49 -7.79 28.47
CA VAL A 396 -16.12 -8.06 29.87
C VAL A 396 -15.96 -9.56 30.14
N GLY A 397 -14.76 -9.96 30.53
CA GLY A 397 -14.41 -11.36 30.79
C GLY A 397 -14.19 -12.23 29.55
N ARG A 398 -14.03 -11.64 28.37
CA ARG A 398 -13.67 -12.30 27.09
C ARG A 398 -12.35 -11.80 26.51
N GLY A 399 -11.55 -11.07 27.29
CA GLY A 399 -10.30 -10.48 26.85
C GLY A 399 -9.30 -11.48 26.27
N PHE A 400 -8.51 -11.00 25.32
CA PHE A 400 -7.44 -11.75 24.68
C PHE A 400 -6.28 -11.93 25.67
N ASP A 401 -5.98 -13.17 26.06
CA ASP A 401 -4.95 -13.48 27.04
C ASP A 401 -3.56 -13.04 26.55
N LYS A 402 -2.76 -12.48 27.46
CA LYS A 402 -1.43 -11.93 27.11
C LYS A 402 -0.46 -12.97 26.60
N VAL A 403 -0.55 -14.22 27.07
CA VAL A 403 0.29 -15.30 26.56
C VAL A 403 -0.17 -15.70 25.16
N ALA A 404 -1.48 -15.72 24.92
CA ALA A 404 -2.03 -16.00 23.59
C ALA A 404 -1.60 -14.93 22.57
N GLN A 405 -1.66 -13.64 22.94
CA GLN A 405 -1.13 -12.54 22.13
C GLN A 405 0.34 -12.75 21.76
N VAL A 406 1.19 -13.06 22.74
CA VAL A 406 2.63 -13.31 22.51
C VAL A 406 2.84 -14.50 21.58
N ASN A 407 2.07 -15.59 21.75
CA ASN A 407 2.20 -16.77 20.89
C ASN A 407 1.86 -16.44 19.42
N VAL A 408 0.81 -15.67 19.16
CA VAL A 408 0.45 -15.25 17.80
C VAL A 408 1.53 -14.34 17.19
N VAL A 409 2.01 -13.35 17.94
CA VAL A 409 3.09 -12.46 17.48
C VAL A 409 4.36 -13.25 17.16
N VAL A 410 4.70 -14.25 18.00
CA VAL A 410 5.85 -15.13 17.76
C VAL A 410 5.66 -15.99 16.51
N ALA A 411 4.45 -16.49 16.23
CA ALA A 411 4.16 -17.25 15.02
C ALA A 411 4.43 -16.43 13.76
N PHE A 412 3.92 -15.18 13.70
CA PHE A 412 4.18 -14.28 12.57
C PHE A 412 5.66 -13.88 12.48
N ALA A 413 6.34 -13.62 13.61
CA ALA A 413 7.76 -13.28 13.63
C ALA A 413 8.69 -14.46 13.21
N GLN A 414 8.18 -15.69 13.16
CA GLN A 414 8.93 -16.88 12.76
C GLN A 414 8.69 -17.29 11.30
N ALA A 415 7.77 -16.63 10.59
CA ALA A 415 7.48 -16.92 9.19
C ALA A 415 8.75 -16.81 8.33
N PRO A 416 9.20 -17.88 7.63
CA PRO A 416 10.46 -17.83 6.90
C PRO A 416 10.46 -16.78 5.79
N ASN A 417 11.55 -16.02 5.66
CA ASN A 417 11.67 -14.99 4.63
C ASN A 417 11.60 -15.54 3.20
N ALA A 418 11.99 -16.81 3.02
CA ALA A 418 11.84 -17.50 1.74
C ALA A 418 10.38 -17.62 1.27
N LEU A 419 9.41 -17.44 2.18
CA LEU A 419 7.97 -17.48 1.89
C LEU A 419 7.36 -16.08 1.88
N VAL A 420 7.75 -15.21 2.82
CA VAL A 420 7.17 -13.86 2.93
C VAL A 420 7.86 -12.79 2.08
N ASN A 421 9.12 -12.99 1.69
CA ASN A 421 9.89 -12.13 0.78
C ASN A 421 10.05 -10.67 1.24
N ASN A 422 10.58 -10.46 2.44
CA ASN A 422 10.98 -9.15 2.96
C ASN A 422 12.26 -8.62 2.28
N PRO A 423 12.26 -7.36 1.81
CA PRO A 423 13.42 -6.69 1.22
C PRO A 423 14.66 -6.62 2.12
N ASP A 424 14.48 -6.53 3.44
CA ASP A 424 15.60 -6.49 4.40
C ASP A 424 16.32 -7.84 4.59
N GLY A 425 15.76 -8.93 4.05
CA GLY A 425 16.32 -10.26 4.14
C GLY A 425 16.00 -11.00 5.45
N LEU A 426 15.26 -10.39 6.39
CA LEU A 426 14.93 -10.98 7.68
C LEU A 426 13.65 -11.83 7.63
N ASP A 427 13.63 -12.89 8.43
CA ASP A 427 12.42 -13.70 8.65
C ASP A 427 11.36 -12.89 9.41
N GLY A 428 10.10 -13.25 9.20
CA GLY A 428 8.95 -12.81 9.99
C GLY A 428 8.08 -11.75 9.33
N ILE A 429 6.99 -11.45 10.02
CA ILE A 429 6.10 -10.30 9.80
C ILE A 429 5.90 -9.64 11.16
N ALA A 430 6.02 -8.32 11.22
CA ALA A 430 5.78 -7.54 12.41
C ALA A 430 4.27 -7.38 12.66
N LEU A 431 3.73 -8.20 13.55
CA LEU A 431 2.32 -8.17 13.93
C LEU A 431 2.08 -7.22 15.11
N HIS A 432 1.44 -6.09 14.86
CA HIS A 432 1.12 -5.05 15.83
C HIS A 432 -0.30 -5.21 16.37
N LEU A 433 -0.40 -5.76 17.57
CA LEU A 433 -1.68 -5.91 18.28
C LEU A 433 -1.95 -4.74 19.21
N VAL A 434 -3.02 -3.99 18.96
CA VAL A 434 -3.51 -2.89 19.80
C VAL A 434 -4.75 -3.36 20.54
N VAL A 435 -4.57 -3.87 21.76
CA VAL A 435 -5.69 -4.17 22.65
C VAL A 435 -6.15 -2.89 23.32
N ASP A 436 -7.36 -2.44 23.02
CA ASP A 436 -7.89 -1.17 23.51
C ASP A 436 -8.97 -1.38 24.59
N GLU A 437 -10.20 -1.72 24.20
CA GLU A 437 -11.33 -1.70 25.12
C GLU A 437 -11.72 -3.09 25.61
N GLU A 438 -11.30 -3.43 26.83
CA GLU A 438 -11.43 -4.80 27.37
C GLU A 438 -12.72 -5.09 28.17
N ASN A 439 -13.64 -4.13 28.25
CA ASN A 439 -14.82 -4.22 29.11
C ASN A 439 -16.12 -3.85 28.40
N LEU A 440 -16.23 -4.18 27.11
CA LEU A 440 -17.48 -3.98 26.38
C LEU A 440 -18.62 -4.79 27.02
N PRO A 441 -19.88 -4.31 26.93
CA PRO A 441 -21.02 -5.06 27.45
C PRO A 441 -21.09 -6.46 26.83
N LEU A 442 -21.37 -7.46 27.67
CA LEU A 442 -21.50 -8.85 27.24
C LEU A 442 -22.79 -9.05 26.43
N ILE A 443 -22.72 -8.84 25.12
CA ILE A 443 -23.85 -8.87 24.18
C ILE A 443 -23.58 -9.93 23.11
N PRO A 444 -24.45 -10.93 22.90
CA PRO A 444 -24.31 -11.86 21.78
C PRO A 444 -24.56 -11.15 20.44
N PHE A 445 -23.99 -11.67 19.35
CA PHE A 445 -24.16 -11.18 17.98
C PHE A 445 -25.10 -12.10 17.16
N PRO A 446 -26.43 -12.07 17.39
CA PRO A 446 -27.36 -12.99 16.73
C PRO A 446 -27.44 -12.82 15.22
N ASP A 447 -27.18 -11.61 14.70
CA ASP A 447 -27.17 -11.29 13.27
C ASP A 447 -25.74 -10.96 12.81
N ASN A 448 -24.75 -11.70 13.36
CA ASN A 448 -23.31 -11.61 13.06
C ASN A 448 -22.82 -10.15 12.97
N TRP A 449 -22.76 -9.64 11.73
CA TRP A 449 -22.24 -8.34 11.36
C TRP A 449 -23.07 -7.15 11.85
N VAL A 450 -24.39 -7.28 12.01
CA VAL A 450 -25.22 -6.13 12.46
C VAL A 450 -24.80 -5.65 13.84
N GLN A 451 -24.54 -6.57 14.77
CA GLN A 451 -24.09 -6.19 16.10
C GLN A 451 -22.59 -5.88 16.14
N PHE A 452 -21.79 -6.55 15.32
CA PHE A 452 -20.37 -6.22 15.15
C PHE A 452 -20.16 -4.79 14.66
N ASP A 453 -20.85 -4.38 13.58
CA ASP A 453 -20.78 -3.04 13.00
C ASP A 453 -21.21 -1.97 14.00
N MET A 454 -22.21 -2.28 14.85
CA MET A 454 -22.59 -1.39 15.95
C MET A 454 -21.48 -1.22 16.99
N VAL A 455 -20.72 -2.28 17.29
CA VAL A 455 -19.56 -2.17 18.19
C VAL A 455 -18.48 -1.35 17.50
N LYS A 456 -18.05 -1.74 16.30
CA LYS A 456 -17.02 -1.03 15.52
C LYS A 456 -17.32 0.46 15.36
N ALA A 457 -18.56 0.83 14.98
CA ALA A 457 -18.95 2.22 14.79
C ALA A 457 -18.85 3.09 16.07
N ASN A 458 -18.86 2.48 17.26
CA ASN A 458 -18.77 3.20 18.53
C ASN A 458 -17.40 3.06 19.22
N HIS A 459 -16.60 2.07 18.83
CA HIS A 459 -15.41 1.66 19.58
C HIS A 459 -14.13 1.59 18.75
N PHE A 460 -14.20 1.62 17.41
CA PHE A 460 -12.99 1.68 16.58
C PHE A 460 -12.20 2.97 16.82
N GLY A 461 -10.90 2.80 17.10
CA GLY A 461 -9.97 3.81 17.58
C GLY A 461 -9.99 3.94 19.10
N THR A 462 -8.87 4.35 19.69
CA THR A 462 -8.79 4.60 21.14
C THR A 462 -9.79 5.66 21.58
N THR A 463 -10.16 5.68 22.86
CA THR A 463 -11.02 6.74 23.42
C THR A 463 -10.57 8.18 23.08
N ALA A 464 -9.27 8.42 22.84
CA ALA A 464 -8.75 9.73 22.44
C ALA A 464 -8.91 10.03 20.93
N GLU A 465 -8.98 8.99 20.11
CA GLU A 465 -9.20 9.05 18.67
C GLU A 465 -10.69 9.11 18.33
N GLN A 466 -11.53 8.44 19.14
CA GLN A 466 -12.98 8.44 19.03
C GLN A 466 -13.53 9.88 19.01
N GLY A 467 -14.28 10.21 17.96
CA GLY A 467 -14.80 11.56 17.71
C GLY A 467 -14.01 12.38 16.69
N ASN A 468 -12.84 11.89 16.24
CA ASN A 468 -12.09 12.45 15.12
C ASN A 468 -12.28 11.58 13.85
N ALA A 469 -13.42 11.75 13.18
CA ALA A 469 -13.79 10.92 12.02
C ALA A 469 -12.71 10.87 10.91
N PRO A 470 -12.05 12.00 10.53
CA PRO A 470 -10.96 11.93 9.54
C PRO A 470 -9.75 11.10 9.99
N LEU A 471 -9.40 11.13 11.29
CA LEU A 471 -8.33 10.29 11.83
C LEU A 471 -8.74 8.82 11.75
N LEU A 472 -9.97 8.48 12.14
CA LEU A 472 -10.47 7.11 12.08
C LEU A 472 -10.53 6.58 10.64
N GLU A 473 -10.87 7.43 9.66
CA GLU A 473 -10.80 7.08 8.24
C GLU A 473 -9.37 6.77 7.78
N ALA A 474 -8.37 7.50 8.27
CA ALA A 474 -6.97 7.18 8.01
C ALA A 474 -6.54 5.89 8.70
N LYS A 475 -6.95 5.67 9.96
CA LYS A 475 -6.66 4.45 10.72
C LYS A 475 -7.22 3.20 10.04
N ALA A 476 -8.44 3.28 9.51
CA ALA A 476 -9.10 2.19 8.80
C ALA A 476 -8.35 1.73 7.53
N LYS A 477 -7.40 2.52 7.02
CA LYS A 477 -6.55 2.14 5.87
C LYS A 477 -5.43 1.17 6.23
N ALA A 478 -5.05 1.09 7.51
CA ALA A 478 -3.94 0.25 7.99
C ALA A 478 -4.37 -0.82 9.01
N TYR A 479 -5.45 -0.58 9.75
CA TYR A 479 -5.87 -1.47 10.84
C TYR A 479 -7.00 -2.40 10.41
N ARG A 480 -6.82 -3.69 10.74
CA ARG A 480 -7.92 -4.65 10.86
C ARG A 480 -8.58 -4.52 12.23
N TYR A 481 -9.85 -4.87 12.35
CA TYR A 481 -10.60 -4.76 13.58
C TYR A 481 -11.11 -6.11 14.06
N CYS A 482 -10.76 -6.45 15.31
CA CYS A 482 -11.12 -7.69 15.96
C CYS A 482 -11.99 -7.43 17.18
N VAL A 483 -13.08 -8.21 17.33
CA VAL A 483 -13.85 -8.23 18.58
C VAL A 483 -13.83 -9.60 19.22
N PHE A 484 -13.30 -9.69 20.44
CA PHE A 484 -13.48 -10.84 21.31
C PHE A 484 -14.85 -10.77 22.00
N GLY A 485 -15.81 -11.51 21.45
CA GLY A 485 -17.22 -11.48 21.79
C GLY A 485 -17.72 -12.69 22.58
N GLN A 486 -19.02 -12.66 22.91
CA GLN A 486 -19.68 -13.75 23.64
C GLN A 486 -20.03 -14.96 22.76
N SER A 487 -20.60 -14.72 21.57
CA SER A 487 -21.13 -15.71 20.63
C SER A 487 -21.67 -14.98 19.40
N HIS A 488 -21.65 -15.61 18.21
CA HIS A 488 -22.36 -15.11 17.03
C HIS A 488 -23.36 -16.14 16.48
N GLY A 489 -24.32 -15.69 15.66
CA GLY A 489 -25.30 -16.54 14.97
C GLY A 489 -26.21 -17.37 15.88
N ALA A 490 -26.26 -17.04 17.18
CA ALA A 490 -26.83 -17.88 18.23
C ALA A 490 -26.23 -19.31 18.31
N THR A 491 -24.93 -19.43 17.97
CA THR A 491 -24.14 -20.66 18.03
C THR A 491 -23.04 -20.56 19.08
N ASP A 492 -22.33 -21.67 19.30
CA ASP A 492 -21.09 -21.78 20.07
C ASP A 492 -19.84 -21.79 19.16
N SER A 493 -19.94 -21.24 17.96
CA SER A 493 -18.82 -21.06 17.04
C SER A 493 -17.64 -20.30 17.67
N SER A 494 -16.41 -20.67 17.29
CA SER A 494 -15.17 -20.06 17.73
C SER A 494 -15.00 -18.64 17.24
N GLY A 495 -15.48 -18.30 16.04
CA GLY A 495 -15.28 -16.99 15.44
C GLY A 495 -16.01 -16.83 14.11
N LEU A 496 -15.77 -15.70 13.45
CA LEU A 496 -16.21 -15.40 12.09
C LEU A 496 -15.37 -14.25 11.51
N ALA A 497 -15.03 -14.30 10.23
CA ALA A 497 -14.23 -13.29 9.56
C ALA A 497 -14.74 -12.97 8.14
N GLU A 498 -14.34 -11.81 7.63
CA GLU A 498 -14.44 -11.50 6.20
C GLU A 498 -13.36 -12.24 5.38
N LEU A 499 -13.69 -12.64 4.15
CA LEU A 499 -12.81 -13.42 3.26
C LEU A 499 -12.73 -12.82 1.83
N PRO A 500 -11.60 -12.18 1.45
CA PRO A 500 -10.73 -11.41 2.34
C PRO A 500 -11.44 -10.15 2.85
N GLY A 501 -10.90 -9.52 3.90
CA GLY A 501 -11.44 -8.28 4.46
C GLY A 501 -10.59 -7.72 5.59
N ASN A 502 -11.20 -6.93 6.48
CA ASN A 502 -10.53 -6.33 7.63
C ASN A 502 -11.22 -6.56 8.96
N ASP A 503 -12.41 -7.16 8.95
CA ASP A 503 -13.20 -7.40 10.15
C ASP A 503 -13.28 -8.88 10.50
N PHE A 504 -13.08 -9.18 11.79
CA PHE A 504 -13.25 -10.52 12.31
C PHE A 504 -13.59 -10.54 13.81
N MET A 505 -14.12 -11.65 14.29
CA MET A 505 -14.52 -11.82 15.69
C MET A 505 -14.08 -13.16 16.25
N VAL A 506 -13.68 -13.17 17.51
CA VAL A 506 -13.40 -14.39 18.30
C VAL A 506 -14.49 -14.54 19.34
N THR A 507 -15.24 -15.64 19.32
CA THR A 507 -16.50 -15.81 20.08
C THR A 507 -16.55 -17.06 20.95
N LEU A 508 -15.44 -17.38 21.61
CA LEU A 508 -15.29 -18.52 22.54
C LEU A 508 -16.10 -18.39 23.86
N GLY A 509 -17.03 -17.44 23.98
CA GLY A 509 -17.72 -17.10 25.22
C GLY A 509 -18.74 -18.13 25.71
N LEU A 510 -19.17 -19.06 24.85
CA LEU A 510 -20.07 -20.19 25.19
C LEU A 510 -19.34 -21.53 25.37
N TRP A 511 -18.01 -21.54 25.28
CA TRP A 511 -17.20 -22.76 25.39
C TRP A 511 -17.08 -23.22 26.85
N ASN A 512 -16.64 -24.47 27.05
CA ASN A 512 -16.48 -25.11 28.36
C ASN A 512 -15.65 -24.26 29.34
N THR A 513 -14.62 -23.58 28.83
CA THR A 513 -13.94 -22.47 29.51
C THR A 513 -14.45 -21.19 28.84
N PRO A 514 -15.28 -20.37 29.51
CA PRO A 514 -15.81 -19.15 28.89
C PRO A 514 -14.70 -18.20 28.47
N GLY A 515 -14.63 -17.90 27.16
CA GLY A 515 -13.55 -17.12 26.55
C GLY A 515 -12.39 -17.97 26.02
N GLY A 516 -12.44 -19.29 26.16
CA GLY A 516 -11.42 -20.23 25.68
C GLY A 516 -10.18 -20.34 26.58
N THR A 517 -9.37 -21.36 26.31
CA THR A 517 -7.99 -21.48 26.83
C THR A 517 -7.02 -20.63 26.01
N ILE A 518 -5.76 -20.49 26.46
CA ILE A 518 -4.71 -19.75 25.75
C ILE A 518 -4.56 -20.23 24.30
N ASP A 519 -4.44 -21.55 24.10
CA ASP A 519 -4.25 -22.12 22.76
C ASP A 519 -5.52 -21.99 21.90
N GLN A 520 -6.70 -22.05 22.51
CA GLN A 520 -7.96 -21.81 21.79
C GLN A 520 -8.07 -20.36 21.33
N GLN A 521 -7.70 -19.39 22.17
CA GLN A 521 -7.71 -17.98 21.77
C GLN A 521 -6.68 -17.70 20.68
N ALA A 522 -5.45 -18.21 20.83
CA ALA A 522 -4.38 -18.01 19.84
C ALA A 522 -4.72 -18.67 18.49
N GLY A 523 -5.16 -19.94 18.52
CA GLY A 523 -5.53 -20.68 17.32
C GLY A 523 -6.74 -20.08 16.61
N THR A 524 -7.78 -19.67 17.36
CA THR A 524 -8.94 -18.99 16.76
C THR A 524 -8.55 -17.65 16.18
N PHE A 525 -7.84 -16.80 16.93
CA PHE A 525 -7.43 -15.49 16.44
C PHE A 525 -6.63 -15.60 15.14
N MET A 526 -5.66 -16.52 15.08
CA MET A 526 -4.85 -16.72 13.89
C MET A 526 -5.67 -17.33 12.74
N HIS A 527 -6.65 -18.20 13.02
CA HIS A 527 -7.57 -18.72 12.02
C HIS A 527 -8.41 -17.61 11.38
N GLU A 528 -9.09 -16.81 12.20
CA GLU A 528 -9.96 -15.73 11.73
C GLU A 528 -9.16 -14.61 11.03
N LEU A 529 -7.97 -14.27 11.55
CA LEU A 529 -7.06 -13.36 10.87
C LEU A 529 -6.65 -13.90 9.49
N GLY A 530 -6.47 -15.22 9.37
CA GLY A 530 -6.13 -15.88 8.12
C GLY A 530 -7.18 -15.67 7.03
N HIS A 531 -8.47 -15.67 7.38
CA HIS A 531 -9.54 -15.33 6.45
C HIS A 531 -9.42 -13.90 5.93
N THR A 532 -9.13 -12.93 6.81
CA THR A 532 -8.88 -11.54 6.39
C THR A 532 -7.68 -11.42 5.45
N LEU A 533 -6.75 -12.38 5.49
CA LEU A 533 -5.56 -12.52 4.65
C LEU A 533 -5.79 -13.46 3.45
N ASN A 534 -7.04 -13.73 3.09
CA ASN A 534 -7.48 -14.54 1.95
C ASN A 534 -7.21 -16.06 2.07
N LEU A 535 -7.13 -16.60 3.28
CA LEU A 535 -7.06 -18.05 3.50
C LEU A 535 -8.44 -18.65 3.71
N GLY A 536 -8.73 -19.79 3.10
CA GLY A 536 -9.92 -20.59 3.42
C GLY A 536 -9.56 -21.76 4.36
N HIS A 537 -10.56 -22.51 4.84
CA HIS A 537 -10.32 -23.67 5.72
C HIS A 537 -9.47 -24.79 5.09
N GLY A 538 -9.40 -24.82 3.76
CA GLY A 538 -8.54 -25.70 2.97
C GLY A 538 -7.29 -25.01 2.42
N GLY A 539 -7.04 -23.76 2.82
CA GLY A 539 -5.91 -22.95 2.37
C GLY A 539 -6.05 -22.45 0.94
N VAL A 540 -4.94 -21.94 0.43
CA VAL A 540 -4.83 -21.41 -0.92
C VAL A 540 -3.89 -22.29 -1.74
N SER A 541 -4.38 -22.73 -2.90
CA SER A 541 -3.53 -23.46 -3.84
C SER A 541 -2.46 -22.54 -4.47
N ASN A 542 -1.39 -23.10 -5.02
CA ASN A 542 -0.38 -22.33 -5.78
C ASN A 542 -0.95 -21.53 -6.97
N ALA A 543 -2.20 -21.81 -7.39
CA ALA A 543 -2.90 -21.05 -8.42
C ALA A 543 -3.75 -19.89 -7.86
N GLY A 544 -3.66 -19.60 -6.55
CA GLY A 544 -4.43 -18.56 -5.87
C GLY A 544 -5.90 -18.92 -5.62
N VAL A 545 -6.30 -20.18 -5.83
CA VAL A 545 -7.68 -20.63 -5.59
C VAL A 545 -7.85 -20.97 -4.12
N VAL A 546 -8.74 -20.23 -3.45
CA VAL A 546 -9.17 -20.44 -2.06
C VAL A 546 -10.06 -21.68 -1.97
N SER A 547 -9.81 -22.53 -0.98
CA SER A 547 -10.60 -23.73 -0.69
C SER A 547 -11.18 -23.67 0.70
N ASN A 548 -12.47 -24.01 0.85
CA ASN A 548 -13.12 -24.17 2.17
C ASN A 548 -13.21 -25.65 2.57
N LEU A 549 -12.47 -26.54 1.91
CA LEU A 549 -12.44 -27.96 2.25
C LEU A 549 -11.58 -28.20 3.49
N ASN A 550 -12.24 -28.59 4.57
CA ASN A 550 -11.61 -28.84 5.85
C ASN A 550 -11.20 -30.32 6.03
N ASN A 551 -10.53 -30.65 7.14
CA ASN A 551 -10.10 -32.00 7.52
C ASN A 551 -9.19 -32.69 6.49
N LYS A 552 -8.40 -31.92 5.75
CA LYS A 552 -7.48 -32.46 4.75
C LYS A 552 -6.20 -32.99 5.41
N PRO A 553 -5.77 -34.23 5.15
CA PRO A 553 -4.51 -34.73 5.70
C PRO A 553 -3.28 -34.08 5.05
N ASN A 554 -3.40 -33.55 3.84
CA ASN A 554 -2.31 -32.85 3.13
C ASN A 554 -2.36 -31.32 3.33
N TYR A 555 -2.84 -30.85 4.49
CA TYR A 555 -2.87 -29.42 4.80
C TYR A 555 -2.64 -29.17 6.29
N TYR A 556 -1.43 -28.76 6.63
CA TYR A 556 -0.97 -28.58 7.99
C TYR A 556 -0.91 -27.09 8.34
N SER A 557 -2.01 -26.57 8.88
CA SER A 557 -2.23 -25.14 9.12
C SER A 557 -3.34 -24.95 10.14
N VAL A 558 -3.27 -23.92 10.98
CA VAL A 558 -4.36 -23.56 11.90
C VAL A 558 -5.69 -23.26 11.19
N MET A 559 -5.66 -23.01 9.88
CA MET A 559 -6.86 -22.90 9.04
C MET A 559 -7.62 -24.23 8.87
N ASN A 560 -6.93 -25.36 9.04
CA ASN A 560 -7.56 -26.68 9.05
C ASN A 560 -7.98 -27.04 10.47
N TYR A 561 -9.24 -27.43 10.68
CA TYR A 561 -9.81 -27.68 12.01
C TYR A 561 -9.09 -28.76 12.82
N ILE A 562 -8.48 -29.75 12.14
CA ILE A 562 -7.65 -30.77 12.81
C ILE A 562 -6.47 -30.11 13.56
N TRP A 563 -6.02 -28.95 13.09
CA TRP A 563 -4.83 -28.25 13.54
C TRP A 563 -5.11 -26.85 14.11
N GLN A 564 -6.38 -26.42 14.21
CA GLN A 564 -6.71 -25.14 14.84
C GLN A 564 -6.30 -25.12 16.32
N TYR A 565 -6.33 -26.29 17.00
CA TYR A 565 -5.96 -26.43 18.42
C TYR A 565 -5.11 -27.68 18.69
N PRO A 566 -4.35 -27.70 19.81
CA PRO A 566 -3.74 -28.93 20.28
C PRO A 566 -4.79 -29.87 20.90
N HIS A 567 -4.79 -31.14 20.46
CA HIS A 567 -5.66 -32.18 21.01
C HIS A 567 -4.85 -33.21 21.81
N ALA A 568 -5.38 -33.67 22.95
CA ALA A 568 -4.65 -34.49 23.92
C ALA A 568 -3.88 -35.69 23.32
N ASN A 569 -4.47 -36.37 22.33
CA ASN A 569 -3.90 -37.59 21.74
C ASN A 569 -2.73 -37.33 20.78
N TYR A 570 -2.56 -36.10 20.29
CA TYR A 570 -1.56 -35.75 19.27
C TYR A 570 -1.03 -34.32 19.37
N ALA A 571 -1.17 -33.67 20.53
CA ALA A 571 -0.75 -32.29 20.79
C ALA A 571 0.75 -32.05 20.52
N ARG A 572 1.58 -33.09 20.62
CA ARG A 572 3.02 -32.99 20.31
C ARG A 572 3.33 -32.62 18.87
N PHE A 573 2.39 -32.87 17.96
CA PHE A 573 2.54 -32.52 16.56
C PHE A 573 2.09 -31.09 16.30
N TRP A 574 1.09 -30.60 17.03
CA TRP A 574 0.48 -29.28 16.83
C TRP A 574 1.48 -28.13 16.89
N ARG A 575 1.28 -27.16 16.00
CA ARG A 575 1.97 -25.86 15.97
C ARG A 575 0.93 -24.77 15.72
N LEU A 576 1.13 -23.63 16.37
CA LEU A 576 0.41 -22.41 16.04
C LEU A 576 1.09 -21.78 14.81
N ASP A 577 0.69 -22.21 13.62
CA ASP A 577 1.36 -21.85 12.38
C ASP A 577 0.43 -21.98 11.17
N TYR A 578 0.75 -21.26 10.10
CA TYR A 578 0.14 -21.50 8.79
C TYR A 578 0.98 -22.50 7.98
N SER A 579 0.42 -23.04 6.90
CA SER A 579 1.15 -23.98 6.06
C SER A 579 2.29 -23.30 5.30
N HIS A 580 3.48 -23.89 5.31
CA HIS A 580 4.65 -23.41 4.56
C HIS A 580 4.68 -23.90 3.11
N VAL A 581 3.96 -24.99 2.81
CA VAL A 581 4.03 -25.67 1.52
C VAL A 581 2.70 -26.30 1.12
N ALA A 582 2.40 -26.27 -0.17
CA ALA A 582 1.31 -27.05 -0.73
C ALA A 582 1.78 -28.51 -0.91
N LEU A 583 1.44 -29.36 0.07
CA LEU A 583 1.67 -30.80 -0.03
C LEU A 583 0.94 -31.41 -1.25
N ALA A 584 1.40 -32.58 -1.70
CA ALA A 584 0.89 -33.22 -2.90
C ALA A 584 -0.64 -33.34 -2.92
N THR A 585 -1.27 -33.02 -4.06
CA THR A 585 -2.71 -33.14 -4.26
C THR A 585 -3.16 -34.59 -4.14
N LEU A 586 -4.18 -34.85 -3.33
CA LEU A 586 -4.78 -36.17 -3.14
C LEU A 586 -6.12 -36.22 -3.89
N ASN A 587 -6.23 -37.12 -4.87
CA ASN A 587 -7.48 -37.36 -5.59
C ASN A 587 -8.16 -38.59 -4.99
N GLU A 588 -9.24 -38.38 -4.25
CA GLU A 588 -9.96 -39.42 -3.53
C GLU A 588 -10.54 -40.52 -4.42
N ALA A 589 -10.75 -40.24 -5.72
CA ALA A 589 -11.20 -41.24 -6.68
C ALA A 589 -10.07 -42.15 -7.19
N ALA A 590 -8.80 -41.77 -6.96
CA ALA A 590 -7.64 -42.43 -7.55
C ALA A 590 -6.36 -42.22 -6.71
N LEU A 591 -6.39 -42.59 -5.42
CA LEU A 591 -5.25 -42.49 -4.52
C LEU A 591 -4.22 -43.58 -4.81
N VAL A 592 -2.95 -43.20 -4.93
CA VAL A 592 -1.84 -44.16 -5.12
C VAL A 592 -1.17 -44.40 -3.77
N GLU A 593 -1.38 -45.57 -3.18
CA GLU A 593 -0.88 -45.91 -1.84
C GLU A 593 0.64 -45.81 -1.72
N GLY A 594 1.38 -46.20 -2.78
CA GLY A 594 2.84 -46.13 -2.80
C GLY A 594 3.45 -44.73 -2.78
N ASN A 595 2.66 -43.68 -3.03
CA ASN A 595 3.14 -42.29 -3.02
C ASN A 595 2.92 -41.58 -1.68
N GLY A 596 2.02 -42.10 -0.83
CA GLY A 596 1.67 -41.46 0.45
C GLY A 596 1.27 -39.99 0.33
N ILE A 597 1.69 -39.19 1.32
CA ILE A 597 1.64 -37.72 1.29
C ILE A 597 3.08 -37.24 1.15
N ASP A 598 3.47 -36.88 -0.08
CA ASP A 598 4.81 -36.37 -0.36
C ASP A 598 4.95 -34.93 0.16
N GLY A 599 5.66 -34.77 1.27
CA GLY A 599 6.03 -33.49 1.85
C GLY A 599 7.53 -33.28 1.77
N SER A 600 7.96 -32.48 0.80
CA SER A 600 9.34 -32.02 0.68
C SER A 600 9.73 -30.95 1.71
N ASP A 601 8.88 -30.67 2.70
CA ASP A 601 9.09 -29.61 3.68
C ASP A 601 9.83 -30.14 4.92
N PRO A 602 11.02 -29.62 5.22
CA PRO A 602 11.82 -30.08 6.36
C PRO A 602 11.21 -29.77 7.74
N ASP A 603 10.31 -28.77 7.87
CA ASP A 603 9.68 -28.41 9.14
C ASP A 603 8.46 -29.30 9.46
N PHE A 604 7.88 -29.90 8.42
CA PHE A 604 6.75 -30.84 8.49
C PHE A 604 7.11 -32.28 8.10
N ALA A 605 8.38 -32.56 7.78
CA ALA A 605 8.85 -33.91 7.48
C ALA A 605 8.60 -34.82 8.69
N ALA A 606 7.87 -35.93 8.45
CA ALA A 606 7.44 -36.91 9.46
C ALA A 606 6.35 -36.45 10.45
N ALA A 607 5.60 -35.38 10.17
CA ALA A 607 4.37 -35.11 10.90
C ALA A 607 3.34 -36.23 10.66
N MET A 608 2.63 -36.64 11.71
CA MET A 608 1.53 -37.60 11.58
C MET A 608 0.22 -36.84 11.49
N THR A 609 -0.55 -37.09 10.43
CA THR A 609 -1.86 -36.48 10.20
C THR A 609 -2.96 -37.52 10.21
N PRO A 610 -4.11 -37.26 10.87
CA PRO A 610 -5.25 -38.16 10.81
C PRO A 610 -5.99 -37.99 9.48
N PHE A 611 -6.62 -39.07 9.01
CA PHE A 611 -7.50 -39.09 7.84
C PHE A 611 -8.65 -40.08 8.02
N GLY A 612 -9.77 -39.82 7.36
CA GLY A 612 -10.91 -40.74 7.30
C GLY A 612 -10.71 -41.85 6.27
N ASN A 613 -11.38 -42.98 6.43
CA ASN A 613 -11.36 -44.07 5.45
C ASN A 613 -12.69 -44.26 4.69
N GLY A 614 -13.58 -43.26 4.76
CA GLY A 614 -14.92 -43.30 4.17
C GLY A 614 -15.88 -44.36 4.74
N ALA A 615 -15.56 -45.00 5.86
CA ALA A 615 -16.47 -45.93 6.55
C ALA A 615 -17.54 -45.17 7.34
N GLU A 616 -18.69 -45.82 7.60
CA GLU A 616 -19.76 -45.28 8.45
C GLU A 616 -19.97 -46.20 9.67
N PRO A 617 -19.58 -45.78 10.89
CA PRO A 617 -18.93 -44.50 11.25
C PRO A 617 -17.47 -44.39 10.75
N PRO A 618 -16.89 -43.17 10.67
CA PRO A 618 -15.53 -42.99 10.17
C PRO A 618 -14.53 -43.79 10.99
N VAL A 619 -13.63 -44.51 10.33
CA VAL A 619 -12.46 -45.12 10.99
C VAL A 619 -11.26 -44.25 10.68
N LEU A 620 -10.83 -43.47 11.68
CA LEU A 620 -9.69 -42.59 11.57
C LEU A 620 -8.38 -43.38 11.54
N ARG A 621 -7.54 -43.06 10.57
CA ARG A 621 -6.20 -43.62 10.35
C ARG A 621 -5.18 -42.50 10.32
N TRP A 622 -3.90 -42.87 10.23
CA TRP A 622 -2.78 -41.93 10.31
C TRP A 622 -1.83 -42.11 9.13
N ALA A 623 -1.42 -40.98 8.54
CA ALA A 623 -0.43 -40.94 7.47
C ALA A 623 0.75 -40.07 7.91
N LYS A 624 1.94 -40.40 7.42
CA LYS A 624 3.09 -39.49 7.48
C LYS A 624 3.11 -38.60 6.26
N THR A 625 3.63 -37.40 6.45
CA THR A 625 3.86 -36.38 5.41
C THR A 625 5.24 -36.49 4.75
N ASP A 626 5.88 -37.66 4.79
CA ASP A 626 7.24 -37.90 4.28
C ASP A 626 7.28 -38.70 2.96
N GLY A 627 6.13 -38.90 2.31
CA GLY A 627 6.00 -39.70 1.09
C GLY A 627 6.01 -41.22 1.32
N SER A 628 6.06 -41.70 2.56
CA SER A 628 5.97 -43.13 2.86
C SER A 628 4.66 -43.73 2.37
N PRO A 629 4.64 -44.99 1.89
CA PRO A 629 3.41 -45.64 1.46
C PRO A 629 2.32 -45.65 2.55
N VAL A 630 1.08 -45.36 2.16
CA VAL A 630 -0.08 -45.34 3.07
C VAL A 630 -1.13 -46.32 2.57
N ASP A 631 -1.56 -47.26 3.42
CA ASP A 631 -2.73 -48.12 3.21
C ASP A 631 -4.01 -47.30 3.40
N TRP A 632 -4.40 -46.58 2.35
CA TRP A 632 -5.54 -45.66 2.34
C TRP A 632 -6.85 -46.40 2.60
N ASN A 633 -7.06 -47.55 1.94
CA ASN A 633 -8.32 -48.29 2.02
C ASN A 633 -8.40 -49.21 3.25
N GLY A 634 -7.26 -49.48 3.86
CA GLY A 634 -7.17 -50.18 5.11
C GLY A 634 -7.21 -51.69 5.06
N ASN A 635 -6.88 -52.29 3.92
CA ASN A 635 -6.92 -53.72 3.69
C ASN A 635 -5.67 -54.47 4.20
N GLY A 636 -4.67 -53.75 4.71
CA GLY A 636 -3.43 -54.28 5.28
C GLY A 636 -2.33 -54.53 4.25
N MET A 637 -2.43 -54.00 3.03
CA MET A 637 -1.42 -54.09 1.97
C MET A 637 -1.29 -52.75 1.25
N THR A 638 -0.11 -52.49 0.66
CA THR A 638 0.05 -51.38 -0.28
C THR A 638 -0.37 -51.83 -1.68
N ASP A 639 -1.48 -51.30 -2.18
CA ASP A 639 -2.05 -51.59 -3.48
C ASP A 639 -1.24 -50.92 -4.62
N PRO A 640 -0.85 -51.68 -5.67
CA PRO A 640 -0.16 -51.11 -6.83
C PRO A 640 -1.09 -50.35 -7.79
N ASN A 641 -2.41 -50.48 -7.62
CA ASN A 641 -3.41 -49.78 -8.43
C ASN A 641 -4.09 -48.70 -7.57
N PRO A 642 -4.57 -47.60 -8.19
CA PRO A 642 -5.26 -46.55 -7.44
C PRO A 642 -6.51 -47.05 -6.71
N VAL A 643 -6.73 -46.53 -5.49
CA VAL A 643 -7.87 -46.86 -4.63
C VAL A 643 -8.75 -45.63 -4.42
N GLY A 644 -10.05 -45.86 -4.20
CA GLY A 644 -11.02 -44.79 -3.93
C GLY A 644 -11.35 -44.73 -2.45
N VAL A 645 -11.01 -43.63 -1.77
CA VAL A 645 -11.22 -43.44 -0.32
C VAL A 645 -11.52 -41.98 -0.04
N ASP A 646 -12.51 -41.73 0.81
CA ASP A 646 -12.87 -40.41 1.31
C ASP A 646 -11.99 -40.07 2.52
N LEU A 647 -11.04 -39.17 2.33
CA LEU A 647 -9.98 -38.85 3.27
C LEU A 647 -10.37 -37.73 4.23
N ASN A 648 -11.24 -36.81 3.78
CA ASN A 648 -11.72 -35.67 4.58
C ASN A 648 -13.04 -35.97 5.31
N TYR A 649 -13.61 -37.18 5.15
CA TYR A 649 -14.66 -37.73 5.99
C TYR A 649 -14.18 -38.01 7.42
N HIS A 650 -14.05 -36.93 8.19
CA HIS A 650 -13.74 -36.98 9.62
C HIS A 650 -15.03 -37.06 10.44
N GLU A 651 -14.93 -37.60 11.65
CA GLU A 651 -15.96 -37.53 12.67
C GLU A 651 -16.42 -36.11 12.97
N SER A 652 -15.96 -35.03 12.32
CA SER A 652 -16.40 -33.64 12.52
C SER A 652 -17.22 -33.06 11.35
N CYS A 653 -17.47 -33.84 10.28
CA CYS A 653 -18.15 -33.32 9.09
C CYS A 653 -19.54 -32.75 9.41
N VAL A 654 -19.80 -31.53 8.93
CA VAL A 654 -21.09 -30.85 8.99
C VAL A 654 -21.86 -31.23 7.73
N PHE A 655 -23.09 -31.69 7.90
CA PHE A 655 -23.89 -32.29 6.82
C PHE A 655 -24.18 -31.32 5.65
N PRO A 656 -24.14 -31.78 4.38
CA PRO A 656 -23.79 -33.14 3.96
C PRO A 656 -22.28 -33.36 4.02
N CYS A 657 -21.88 -34.45 4.65
CA CYS A 657 -20.48 -34.85 4.67
C CYS A 657 -20.00 -35.14 3.24
N PRO A 658 -18.70 -34.94 2.95
CA PRO A 658 -18.11 -35.29 1.68
C PRO A 658 -18.41 -36.74 1.28
N THR A 659 -18.36 -37.00 -0.02
CA THR A 659 -18.43 -38.35 -0.56
C THR A 659 -17.20 -38.57 -1.41
N VAL A 660 -16.63 -39.78 -1.38
CA VAL A 660 -15.51 -40.21 -2.24
C VAL A 660 -15.52 -39.51 -3.61
N GLY A 661 -14.52 -38.68 -3.87
CA GLY A 661 -14.33 -38.07 -5.18
C GLY A 661 -13.77 -36.65 -5.18
N ASP A 662 -13.49 -36.06 -4.02
CA ASP A 662 -12.90 -34.75 -3.95
C ASP A 662 -11.43 -34.77 -4.40
N VAL A 663 -10.98 -33.62 -4.90
CA VAL A 663 -9.58 -33.36 -5.20
C VAL A 663 -9.05 -32.44 -4.11
N LEU A 664 -8.34 -33.02 -3.15
CA LEU A 664 -7.79 -32.33 -2.00
C LEU A 664 -6.45 -31.70 -2.40
N VAL A 665 -6.49 -30.44 -2.83
CA VAL A 665 -5.29 -29.66 -3.15
C VAL A 665 -4.62 -29.20 -1.85
N GLY A 666 -3.31 -29.41 -1.69
CA GLY A 666 -2.57 -28.88 -0.54
C GLY A 666 -2.51 -27.35 -0.54
N GLY A 667 -2.46 -26.74 0.64
CA GLY A 667 -2.42 -25.28 0.80
C GLY A 667 -1.01 -24.79 1.14
N ASN A 668 -0.56 -23.69 0.53
CA ASN A 668 0.66 -22.96 0.91
C ASN A 668 0.24 -21.56 1.35
N ASP A 669 0.29 -21.28 2.64
CA ASP A 669 -0.40 -20.13 3.20
C ASP A 669 0.54 -18.91 3.27
N TRP A 670 1.70 -19.04 3.92
CA TRP A 670 2.63 -17.90 4.11
C TRP A 670 3.04 -17.24 2.80
N SER A 671 3.19 -18.02 1.72
CA SER A 671 3.55 -17.49 0.39
C SER A 671 2.38 -16.83 -0.36
N ASN A 672 1.14 -16.99 0.12
CA ASN A 672 -0.08 -16.55 -0.56
C ASN A 672 -0.98 -15.66 0.30
N LEU A 673 -0.47 -15.14 1.43
CA LEU A 673 -1.20 -14.17 2.24
C LEU A 673 -1.49 -12.90 1.44
N TRP A 674 -2.69 -12.36 1.63
CA TRP A 674 -3.10 -11.10 1.03
C TRP A 674 -3.09 -9.99 2.09
N TYR A 675 -2.07 -9.14 2.06
CA TYR A 675 -1.90 -8.08 3.06
C TYR A 675 -2.72 -6.82 2.77
N ARG A 676 -2.80 -6.43 1.49
CA ARG A 676 -3.44 -5.20 1.02
C ARG A 676 -4.86 -5.05 1.52
N LEU A 677 -5.03 -3.96 2.25
CA LEU A 677 -6.31 -3.44 2.68
C LEU A 677 -7.00 -2.78 1.46
N SER A 678 -6.49 -1.70 0.87
CA SER A 678 -7.20 -1.01 -0.22
C SER A 678 -7.21 -1.71 -1.61
N GLY A 679 -8.23 -1.42 -2.44
CA GLY A 679 -8.27 -1.75 -3.88
C GLY A 679 -9.17 -2.91 -4.32
N HIS A 680 -9.83 -3.61 -3.39
CA HIS A 680 -10.78 -4.69 -3.69
C HIS A 680 -12.24 -4.25 -3.49
N GLY A 681 -13.17 -4.80 -4.27
CA GLY A 681 -14.61 -4.46 -4.20
C GLY A 681 -15.29 -4.86 -2.88
N ASN A 682 -14.69 -5.81 -2.15
CA ASN A 682 -15.16 -6.26 -0.83
C ASN A 682 -14.49 -5.48 0.33
N PHE A 683 -13.52 -4.61 0.03
CA PHE A 683 -12.81 -3.82 1.04
C PHE A 683 -13.54 -2.51 1.41
N ALA A 684 -14.81 -2.36 1.00
CA ALA A 684 -15.62 -1.26 1.47
C ALA A 684 -16.06 -1.59 2.91
N ASP A 685 -15.60 -0.79 3.87
CA ASP A 685 -16.02 -0.86 5.28
C ASP A 685 -17.55 -1.05 5.38
N GLY A 686 -17.98 -2.15 6.01
CA GLY A 686 -19.39 -2.53 6.15
C GLY A 686 -20.02 -3.29 4.98
N VAL A 687 -19.25 -3.79 4.00
CA VAL A 687 -19.73 -4.66 2.92
C VAL A 687 -19.25 -6.10 3.12
N HIS A 688 -20.00 -6.83 3.93
CA HIS A 688 -19.84 -8.25 4.21
C HIS A 688 -20.31 -9.11 3.02
N THR A 689 -19.51 -9.23 1.97
CA THR A 689 -19.93 -9.90 0.72
C THR A 689 -20.02 -11.42 0.81
N ASP A 690 -19.31 -12.04 1.75
CA ASP A 690 -19.41 -13.48 1.96
C ASP A 690 -20.49 -13.80 2.98
N THR A 691 -21.58 -14.38 2.48
CA THR A 691 -22.71 -14.89 3.27
C THR A 691 -22.79 -16.40 3.16
N THR A 692 -21.81 -17.05 2.52
CA THR A 692 -21.70 -18.49 2.61
C THR A 692 -21.34 -18.80 4.05
N LEU A 693 -22.23 -19.53 4.72
CA LEU A 693 -22.04 -20.03 6.07
C LEU A 693 -20.85 -20.99 6.03
N ASP A 694 -19.62 -20.46 6.05
CA ASP A 694 -18.47 -21.27 6.45
C ASP A 694 -18.82 -21.77 7.85
N THR A 695 -18.90 -23.09 7.98
CA THR A 695 -19.30 -23.66 9.26
C THR A 695 -18.08 -23.64 10.15
N GLU A 696 -17.91 -22.51 10.83
CA GLU A 696 -16.85 -22.26 11.79
C GLU A 696 -16.83 -23.31 12.91
N MET A 697 -15.67 -23.47 13.53
CA MET A 697 -15.44 -24.48 14.56
C MET A 697 -16.35 -24.30 15.77
N THR A 698 -17.18 -25.30 16.08
CA THR A 698 -18.07 -25.32 17.26
C THR A 698 -17.53 -26.23 18.36
N VAL A 699 -18.13 -26.20 19.56
CA VAL A 699 -17.76 -27.15 20.64
C VAL A 699 -18.03 -28.58 20.21
N GLU A 700 -19.10 -28.83 19.45
CA GLU A 700 -19.41 -30.15 18.89
C GLU A 700 -18.32 -30.65 17.93
N ILE A 701 -17.86 -29.79 17.01
CA ILE A 701 -16.77 -30.12 16.07
C ILE A 701 -15.48 -30.40 16.87
N PHE A 702 -15.13 -29.53 17.83
CA PHE A 702 -13.96 -29.71 18.69
C PHE A 702 -13.99 -31.05 19.45
N ASP A 703 -15.11 -31.37 20.10
CA ASP A 703 -15.28 -32.60 20.87
C ASP A 703 -15.27 -33.86 19.98
N ARG A 704 -15.73 -33.75 18.72
CA ARG A 704 -15.62 -34.81 17.71
C ARG A 704 -14.17 -35.02 17.27
N ILE A 705 -13.43 -33.94 16.98
CA ILE A 705 -12.00 -34.03 16.61
C ILE A 705 -11.16 -34.59 17.77
N ALA A 706 -11.50 -34.26 19.01
CA ALA A 706 -10.86 -34.78 20.21
C ALA A 706 -11.02 -36.31 20.40
N GLN A 707 -11.97 -36.95 19.73
CA GLN A 707 -12.15 -38.41 19.74
C GLN A 707 -11.19 -39.15 18.80
N THR A 708 -10.43 -38.42 17.97
CA THR A 708 -9.41 -39.00 17.09
C THR A 708 -8.45 -39.88 17.93
N PRO A 709 -8.33 -41.18 17.62
CA PRO A 709 -7.50 -42.08 18.41
C PRO A 709 -6.04 -41.65 18.33
N PRO A 710 -5.22 -41.93 19.37
CA PRO A 710 -3.79 -41.64 19.31
C PRO A 710 -3.16 -42.26 18.06
N PRO A 711 -2.15 -41.59 17.46
CA PRO A 711 -1.39 -42.18 16.38
C PRO A 711 -0.79 -43.50 16.85
N PRO A 712 -0.68 -44.51 15.96
CA PRO A 712 0.07 -45.71 16.30
C PRO A 712 1.44 -45.29 16.82
N CYS A 713 1.92 -46.00 17.83
CA CYS A 713 3.33 -45.95 18.19
C CYS A 713 4.10 -46.08 16.88
N GLY A 714 4.87 -45.06 16.50
CA GLY A 714 5.45 -44.96 15.16
C GLY A 714 6.39 -46.11 14.82
N ASP A 715 7.28 -45.94 13.86
CA ASP A 715 8.18 -47.01 13.37
C ASP A 715 8.94 -47.79 14.46
N ALA A 716 9.10 -47.20 15.65
CA ALA A 716 9.70 -47.85 16.80
C ALA A 716 8.87 -48.98 17.44
N ASP A 717 7.56 -49.12 17.20
CA ASP A 717 6.74 -50.27 17.65
C ASP A 717 6.85 -51.41 16.64
N LEU A 718 7.98 -52.09 16.68
CA LEU A 718 8.35 -53.10 15.71
C LEU A 718 7.66 -54.44 15.92
N ASN A 719 6.99 -54.63 17.06
CA ASN A 719 6.22 -55.84 17.31
C ASN A 719 4.70 -55.63 17.08
N GLY A 720 4.27 -54.38 16.88
CA GLY A 720 2.90 -53.99 16.56
C GLY A 720 1.92 -54.20 17.70
N ASP A 721 2.40 -54.20 18.96
CA ASP A 721 1.58 -54.42 20.15
C ASP A 721 0.96 -53.13 20.72
N GLY A 722 1.30 -51.97 20.12
CA GLY A 722 0.80 -50.67 20.51
C GLY A 722 1.45 -50.13 21.79
N SER A 723 2.63 -50.64 22.18
CA SER A 723 3.34 -50.21 23.39
C SER A 723 4.86 -50.27 23.22
N LEU A 724 5.53 -49.12 23.19
CA LEU A 724 6.98 -49.05 23.15
C LEU A 724 7.60 -49.60 24.44
N ASN A 725 8.23 -50.75 24.31
CA ASN A 725 8.82 -51.46 25.42
C ASN A 725 10.06 -52.25 24.99
N PHE A 726 10.63 -53.02 25.92
CA PHE A 726 11.84 -53.79 25.66
C PHE A 726 11.72 -54.75 24.45
N PHE A 727 10.51 -55.24 24.16
CA PHE A 727 10.26 -56.14 23.04
C PHE A 727 10.46 -55.46 21.69
N ASP A 728 10.27 -54.15 21.59
CA ASP A 728 10.55 -53.38 20.38
C ASP A 728 12.03 -53.13 20.16
N VAL A 729 12.76 -52.83 21.23
CA VAL A 729 14.23 -52.78 21.18
C VAL A 729 14.78 -54.15 20.77
N SER A 730 14.19 -55.23 21.28
CA SER A 730 14.56 -56.60 20.89
C SER A 730 14.22 -56.89 19.43
N ALA A 731 13.07 -56.42 18.93
CA ALA A 731 12.65 -56.58 17.54
C ALA A 731 13.57 -55.78 16.60
N PHE A 732 13.90 -54.53 16.95
CA PHE A 732 14.87 -53.71 16.22
C PHE A 732 16.23 -54.39 16.11
N LEU A 733 16.79 -54.86 17.23
CA LEU A 733 18.08 -55.55 17.22
C LEU A 733 18.04 -56.82 16.36
N THR A 734 16.91 -57.52 16.34
CA THR A 734 16.73 -58.73 15.52
C THR A 734 16.68 -58.40 14.03
N ALA A 735 15.88 -57.39 13.65
CA ALA A 735 15.77 -56.90 12.28
C ALA A 735 17.11 -56.31 11.78
N TYR A 736 17.78 -55.51 12.61
CA TYR A 736 19.06 -54.88 12.31
C TYR A 736 20.18 -55.91 12.06
N LEU A 737 20.24 -56.96 12.88
CA LEU A 737 21.19 -58.07 12.67
C LEU A 737 20.86 -58.90 11.42
N ALA A 738 19.59 -58.97 11.04
CA ALA A 738 19.12 -59.65 9.84
C ALA A 738 19.27 -58.81 8.56
N GLN A 739 19.63 -57.52 8.68
CA GLN A 739 19.54 -56.54 7.59
C GLN A 739 18.14 -56.54 6.95
N ASP A 740 17.13 -56.69 7.81
CA ASP A 740 15.73 -56.64 7.40
C ASP A 740 15.33 -55.16 7.19
N PRO A 741 14.61 -54.83 6.10
CA PRO A 741 14.16 -53.46 5.82
C PRO A 741 13.46 -52.77 7.00
N ALA A 742 12.84 -53.53 7.91
CA ALA A 742 12.22 -52.98 9.13
C ALA A 742 13.22 -52.31 10.09
N ALA A 743 14.53 -52.45 9.88
CA ALA A 743 15.57 -51.78 10.66
C ALA A 743 16.31 -50.64 9.92
N ASP A 744 15.89 -50.29 8.70
CA ASP A 744 16.42 -49.16 7.93
C ASP A 744 15.65 -47.88 8.28
N PHE A 745 15.93 -47.32 9.45
CA PHE A 745 15.24 -46.14 9.97
C PHE A 745 15.67 -44.85 9.27
N THR A 746 16.73 -44.88 8.47
CA THR A 746 17.19 -43.74 7.67
C THR A 746 16.72 -43.82 6.21
N GLY A 747 16.21 -44.97 5.77
CA GLY A 747 15.68 -45.20 4.42
C GLY A 747 16.74 -45.17 3.33
N ASP A 748 18.03 -45.31 3.68
CA ASP A 748 19.17 -45.16 2.77
C ASP A 748 19.67 -46.50 2.20
N GLY A 749 19.07 -47.62 2.64
CA GLY A 749 19.44 -48.98 2.25
C GLY A 749 20.72 -49.50 2.92
N LEU A 750 21.29 -48.77 3.89
CA LEU A 750 22.53 -49.08 4.59
C LEU A 750 22.31 -49.24 6.10
N PHE A 751 22.20 -50.48 6.58
CA PHE A 751 22.08 -50.77 8.01
C PHE A 751 23.35 -50.40 8.81
N ASN A 752 23.34 -49.23 9.44
CA ASN A 752 24.50 -48.65 10.09
C ASN A 752 24.13 -47.95 11.42
N PHE A 753 25.08 -47.22 12.02
CA PHE A 753 24.85 -46.60 13.34
C PHE A 753 23.74 -45.53 13.31
N PHE A 754 23.51 -44.88 12.17
CA PHE A 754 22.50 -43.85 12.01
C PHE A 754 21.08 -44.42 12.14
N ASP A 755 20.82 -45.66 11.70
CA ASP A 755 19.52 -46.33 11.94
C ASP A 755 19.29 -46.63 13.42
N VAL A 756 20.35 -47.04 14.14
CA VAL A 756 20.28 -47.25 15.59
C VAL A 756 19.99 -45.93 16.30
N SER A 757 20.62 -44.85 15.87
CA SER A 757 20.37 -43.52 16.41
C SER A 757 18.94 -43.06 16.14
N ALA A 758 18.45 -43.24 14.91
CA ALA A 758 17.10 -42.88 14.51
C ALA A 758 16.03 -43.71 15.25
N PHE A 759 16.23 -45.03 15.39
CA PHE A 759 15.37 -45.88 16.22
C PHE A 759 15.35 -45.43 17.68
N LEU A 760 16.51 -45.11 18.28
CA LEU A 760 16.55 -44.67 19.67
C LEU A 760 15.85 -43.33 19.89
N VAL A 761 15.93 -42.42 18.91
CA VAL A 761 15.16 -41.17 18.92
C VAL A 761 13.67 -41.47 18.85
N ALA A 762 13.24 -42.33 17.90
CA ALA A 762 11.84 -42.75 17.74
C ALA A 762 11.29 -43.53 18.95
N TYR A 763 12.15 -44.27 19.65
CA TYR A 763 11.81 -45.00 20.86
C TYR A 763 11.70 -44.06 22.08
N GLN A 764 12.60 -43.06 22.19
CA GLN A 764 12.58 -42.07 23.27
C GLN A 764 11.41 -41.09 23.16
N THR A 765 10.93 -40.80 21.95
CA THR A 765 9.74 -39.96 21.73
C THR A 765 8.45 -40.60 22.24
N GLY A 766 8.46 -41.92 22.52
CA GLY A 766 7.36 -42.61 23.19
C GLY A 766 6.14 -42.88 22.32
N CYS A 767 5.31 -43.83 22.76
CA CYS A 767 3.92 -43.92 22.35
C CYS A 767 3.13 -42.80 23.04
N PRO A 768 2.06 -42.30 22.42
CA PRO A 768 1.00 -41.64 23.19
C PRO A 768 0.52 -42.51 24.38
#